data_AF-A0A2X0N716-F1
#
_entry.id   AF-A0A2X0N716-F1
#
_cell.length_a   1.000
_cell.length_b   1.000
_cell.length_c   1.000
_cell.angle_alpha   90.00
_cell.angle_beta   90.00
_cell.angle_gamma   90.00
#
_symmetry.space_group_name_H-M   'P 1'
#
loop_
_entity.id
_entity.type
_entity.pdbx_description
1 polymer ?
#
loop_
_entity_poly.entity_id
_entity_poly.type
_entity_poly.pdbx_seq_one_letter_code
_entity_poly.pdbx_strand_id
1 'polypeptide(L)'
;MPAPSPLELLASINQLVLALQRTYLPRATVCTTPPGSWRRQRLDHLSRLLIRLQRLTTRRRQDASDWISLNTLLQHVEQDFLDGLSRGIGSSSGKEAHDDGDDPSNPQYNPLPKRLEGTTHAMRNKLRQVIQEIQQYLQSTSVSTRKRRRPRDSFIPSDHELEHPATGTTPDSLTLREKLDQAYALHLAVHDPLKLEQHRRIGPLPPAPADAEGSPEEGGTVPSLSTVSQILSRLPPHWTETTLSSLRSSEPEVMLDELKALLWKHADSLIPSRLGHGNLKPLLRDTILSPTPRPLSYATFKTKVLQPLFELLGRLCSPARDDQARTLVERLDKSEEVEHVVPLTLDALVLIDQMHLDLRFARKLAKRHLGSEQLDRLEMEKKAIESERRVVWQILRNKEWGTTVLPETGRWIRERGGAEAGSTMEKGIRKAFLEAVFDTRAVECFDINSPTFTSTTMQDGSANQLPLTLLVTAPRIFTLQNHLQALVIVACLNSIASSSVALGPTSQERSMMTRRLWTLLRGIVDSDSESNGKGEGEIKLINLVDEMMQLHRGKPAGEKVTKEENMEEGLKRRVESVLRYEDPVFKLFSRRLKEGVERELDRTSSARLGEDRNVPRELKSGRKVLSSSSTPSTPSTPKPEAGFVSIKGFEDLQEPLGQVLVQLQAILDWVQKVWGEELNWTRSEVSQV
;
A
#
# COMPACT_ATOMS: atom_id res chain seq x y z
N MET A 1 22.27 -0.72 -45.81
CA MET A 1 23.13 -1.26 -44.74
C MET A 1 22.38 -2.41 -44.08
N PRO A 2 23.01 -3.57 -43.81
CA PRO A 2 22.43 -4.56 -42.91
C PRO A 2 22.25 -3.93 -41.52
N ALA A 3 21.19 -4.31 -40.81
CA ALA A 3 21.02 -3.90 -39.41
C ALA A 3 22.16 -4.53 -38.57
N PRO A 4 22.75 -3.80 -37.61
CA PRO A 4 23.80 -4.35 -36.75
C PRO A 4 23.27 -5.55 -35.98
N SER A 5 24.11 -6.58 -35.80
CA SER A 5 23.71 -7.74 -35.01
C SER A 5 23.50 -7.34 -33.54
N PRO A 6 22.59 -8.02 -32.80
CA PRO A 6 22.38 -7.75 -31.38
C PRO A 6 23.67 -7.83 -30.55
N LEU A 7 24.63 -8.66 -30.95
CA LEU A 7 25.92 -8.85 -30.29
C LEU A 7 26.89 -7.68 -30.52
N GLU A 8 26.98 -7.14 -31.74
CA GLU A 8 27.78 -5.94 -32.04
C GLU A 8 27.24 -4.71 -31.33
N LEU A 9 25.91 -4.61 -31.26
CA LEU A 9 25.22 -3.51 -30.62
C LEU A 9 25.40 -3.59 -29.07
N LEU A 10 25.30 -4.79 -28.49
CA LEU A 10 25.69 -5.06 -27.10
C LEU A 10 27.15 -4.69 -26.79
N ALA A 11 28.08 -5.08 -27.66
CA ALA A 11 29.50 -4.76 -27.52
C ALA A 11 29.72 -3.23 -27.54
N SER A 12 29.03 -2.52 -28.43
CA SER A 12 29.08 -1.05 -28.54
C SER A 12 28.55 -0.35 -27.29
N ILE A 13 27.45 -0.83 -26.71
CA ILE A 13 26.92 -0.30 -25.44
C ILE A 13 27.88 -0.58 -24.28
N ASN A 14 28.45 -1.79 -24.18
CA ASN A 14 29.39 -2.13 -23.12
C ASN A 14 30.67 -1.28 -23.21
N GLN A 15 31.19 -1.01 -24.42
CA GLN A 15 32.31 -0.07 -24.61
C GLN A 15 31.93 1.36 -24.20
N LEU A 16 30.72 1.83 -24.53
CA LEU A 16 30.23 3.15 -24.15
C LEU A 16 30.08 3.30 -22.63
N VAL A 17 29.53 2.29 -21.95
CA VAL A 17 29.40 2.25 -20.48
C VAL A 17 30.79 2.29 -19.82
N LEU A 18 31.74 1.49 -20.31
CA LEU A 18 33.12 1.50 -19.80
C LEU A 18 33.82 2.84 -20.05
N ALA A 19 33.56 3.48 -21.20
CA ALA A 19 34.12 4.80 -21.51
C ALA A 19 33.55 5.88 -20.58
N LEU A 20 32.23 5.89 -20.36
CA LEU A 20 31.53 6.78 -19.41
C LEU A 20 32.03 6.58 -17.96
N GLN A 21 32.22 5.33 -17.54
CA GLN A 21 32.81 5.04 -16.22
C GLN A 21 34.23 5.60 -16.10
N ARG A 22 35.08 5.44 -17.12
CA ARG A 22 36.47 5.95 -17.10
C ARG A 22 36.56 7.48 -17.11
N THR A 23 35.65 8.19 -17.78
CA THR A 23 35.68 9.66 -17.83
C THR A 23 35.00 10.32 -16.62
N TYR A 24 33.91 9.76 -16.09
CA TYR A 24 33.09 10.42 -15.07
C TYR A 24 33.19 9.82 -13.66
N LEU A 25 33.72 8.60 -13.51
CA LEU A 25 34.00 7.97 -12.20
C LEU A 25 35.52 7.78 -11.93
N PRO A 26 36.38 8.83 -12.00
CA PRO A 26 37.68 8.76 -11.35
C PRO A 26 37.53 8.46 -9.86
N ARG A 27 38.16 7.39 -9.36
CA ARG A 27 38.07 6.97 -7.94
C ARG A 27 38.42 8.08 -6.94
N ALA A 28 39.21 9.07 -7.35
CA ALA A 28 39.64 10.20 -6.51
C ALA A 28 38.57 11.29 -6.32
N THR A 29 37.68 11.56 -7.28
CA THR A 29 36.77 12.73 -7.24
C THR A 29 35.49 12.49 -6.43
N VAL A 30 35.10 11.23 -6.25
CA VAL A 30 33.96 10.85 -5.38
C VAL A 30 34.28 11.08 -3.90
N CYS A 31 35.57 11.00 -3.52
CA CYS A 31 36.00 11.16 -2.12
C CYS A 31 36.14 12.63 -1.68
N THR A 32 36.36 13.57 -2.60
CA THR A 32 36.62 14.99 -2.29
C THR A 32 35.41 15.91 -2.49
N THR A 33 34.32 15.43 -3.07
CA THR A 33 33.09 16.22 -3.23
C THR A 33 32.24 16.17 -1.96
N PRO A 34 31.86 17.33 -1.37
CA PRO A 34 31.12 17.34 -0.11
C PRO A 34 29.77 16.63 -0.25
N PRO A 35 29.35 15.86 0.78
CA PRO A 35 28.05 15.19 0.80
C PRO A 35 26.92 16.22 0.66
N GLY A 36 25.88 15.88 -0.10
CA GLY A 36 24.76 16.79 -0.40
C GLY A 36 24.99 17.72 -1.60
N SER A 37 26.21 17.88 -2.12
CA SER A 37 26.43 18.69 -3.33
C SER A 37 25.71 18.11 -4.55
N TRP A 38 25.07 18.98 -5.36
CA TRP A 38 24.36 18.59 -6.58
C TRP A 38 25.23 17.78 -7.55
N ARG A 39 26.52 18.12 -7.64
CA ARG A 39 27.51 17.39 -8.44
C ARG A 39 27.67 15.93 -7.99
N ARG A 40 27.63 15.67 -6.68
CA ARG A 40 27.71 14.32 -6.11
C ARG A 40 26.41 13.55 -6.29
N GLN A 41 25.25 14.16 -5.98
CA GLN A 41 23.93 13.56 -6.24
C GLN A 41 23.76 13.12 -7.69
N ARG A 42 24.28 13.91 -8.64
CA ARG A 42 24.22 13.61 -10.08
C ARG A 42 25.22 12.54 -10.53
N LEU A 43 26.43 12.50 -9.96
CA LEU A 43 27.35 11.37 -10.16
C LEU A 43 26.75 10.06 -9.62
N ASP A 44 26.09 10.12 -8.46
CA ASP A 44 25.37 8.99 -7.89
C ASP A 44 24.20 8.56 -8.80
N HIS A 45 23.43 9.50 -9.36
CA HIS A 45 22.36 9.20 -10.33
C HIS A 45 22.91 8.52 -11.60
N LEU A 46 23.93 9.09 -12.23
CA LEU A 46 24.59 8.51 -13.40
C LEU A 46 25.19 7.13 -13.11
N SER A 47 25.78 6.92 -11.92
CA SER A 47 26.29 5.60 -11.52
C SER A 47 25.17 4.56 -11.45
N ARG A 48 24.00 4.92 -10.88
CA ARG A 48 22.83 4.04 -10.80
C ARG A 48 22.26 3.72 -12.19
N LEU A 49 22.22 4.69 -13.10
CA LEU A 49 21.82 4.48 -14.50
C LEU A 49 22.79 3.53 -15.22
N LEU A 50 24.11 3.75 -15.08
CA LEU A 50 25.14 2.89 -15.69
C LEU A 50 25.10 1.45 -15.13
N ILE A 51 24.86 1.27 -13.83
CA ILE A 51 24.68 -0.07 -13.21
C ILE A 51 23.42 -0.76 -13.75
N ARG A 52 22.31 -0.04 -13.94
CA ARG A 52 21.09 -0.58 -14.55
C ARG A 52 21.32 -0.99 -16.01
N LEU A 53 21.98 -0.14 -16.79
CA LEU A 53 22.43 -0.43 -18.16
C LEU A 53 23.28 -1.71 -18.22
N GLN A 54 24.32 -1.81 -17.38
CA GLN A 54 25.20 -2.97 -17.31
C GLN A 54 24.48 -4.26 -16.91
N ARG A 55 23.45 -4.20 -16.05
CA ARG A 55 22.62 -5.35 -15.69
C ARG A 55 21.69 -5.81 -16.82
N LEU A 56 21.25 -4.91 -17.69
CA LEU A 56 20.47 -5.26 -18.89
C LEU A 56 21.36 -5.84 -19.99
N THR A 57 22.56 -5.29 -20.21
CA THR A 57 23.50 -5.81 -21.22
C THR A 57 24.16 -7.14 -20.86
N THR A 58 24.11 -7.57 -19.60
CA THR A 58 24.68 -8.86 -19.14
C THR A 58 23.67 -10.02 -19.10
N ARG A 59 22.39 -9.79 -19.42
CA ARG A 59 21.39 -10.87 -19.52
C ARG A 59 21.64 -11.75 -20.75
N ARG A 60 21.59 -13.07 -20.54
CA ARG A 60 21.88 -14.10 -21.57
C ARG A 60 20.81 -14.24 -22.66
N ARG A 61 19.63 -13.64 -22.45
CA ARG A 61 18.57 -13.40 -23.45
C ARG A 61 18.04 -11.99 -23.21
N GLN A 62 17.69 -11.30 -24.29
CA GLN A 62 17.15 -9.95 -24.26
C GLN A 62 15.91 -9.90 -25.15
N ASP A 63 14.77 -9.65 -24.54
CA ASP A 63 13.50 -9.53 -25.24
C ASP A 63 13.28 -8.07 -25.68
N ALA A 64 12.28 -7.81 -26.52
CA ALA A 64 12.02 -6.46 -27.04
C ALA A 64 11.79 -5.41 -25.93
N SER A 65 11.26 -5.83 -24.77
CA SER A 65 11.10 -4.98 -23.57
C SER A 65 12.43 -4.53 -22.95
N ASP A 66 13.46 -5.39 -22.98
CA ASP A 66 14.79 -5.03 -22.47
C ASP A 66 15.42 -3.97 -23.40
N TRP A 67 15.27 -4.12 -24.73
CA TRP A 67 15.72 -3.13 -25.71
C TRP A 67 15.02 -1.76 -25.61
N ILE A 68 13.70 -1.74 -25.35
CA ILE A 68 12.95 -0.50 -25.09
C ILE A 68 13.44 0.18 -23.81
N SER A 69 13.66 -0.60 -22.75
CA SER A 69 14.19 -0.11 -21.47
C SER A 69 15.61 0.46 -21.63
N LEU A 70 16.44 -0.19 -22.45
CA LEU A 70 17.80 0.21 -22.79
C LEU A 70 17.84 1.55 -23.55
N ASN A 71 16.99 1.71 -24.57
CA ASN A 71 16.84 2.97 -25.31
C ASN A 71 16.41 4.12 -24.37
N THR A 72 15.42 3.88 -23.52
CA THR A 72 14.92 4.87 -22.55
C THR A 72 16.03 5.31 -21.58
N LEU A 73 16.81 4.35 -21.03
CA LEU A 73 17.93 4.66 -20.14
C LEU A 73 19.05 5.44 -20.84
N LEU A 74 19.39 5.11 -22.09
CA LEU A 74 20.41 5.84 -22.85
C LEU A 74 19.95 7.26 -23.20
N GLN A 75 18.66 7.48 -23.49
CA GLN A 75 18.10 8.82 -23.65
C GLN A 75 18.17 9.66 -22.37
N HIS A 76 17.95 9.06 -21.19
CA HIS A 76 18.13 9.76 -19.91
C HIS A 76 19.61 10.12 -19.68
N VAL A 77 20.54 9.21 -19.98
CA VAL A 77 21.98 9.50 -19.93
C VAL A 77 22.37 10.60 -20.92
N GLU A 78 21.79 10.66 -22.13
CA GLU A 78 22.04 11.77 -23.05
C GLU A 78 21.48 13.08 -22.50
N GLN A 79 20.22 13.13 -22.07
CA GLN A 79 19.59 14.34 -21.56
C GLN A 79 20.35 14.91 -20.35
N ASP A 80 20.70 14.05 -19.38
CA ASP A 80 21.59 14.42 -18.28
C ASP A 80 22.91 14.99 -18.83
N PHE A 81 23.55 14.37 -19.82
CA PHE A 81 24.81 14.86 -20.40
C PHE A 81 24.67 16.28 -20.99
N LEU A 82 23.56 16.56 -21.67
CA LEU A 82 23.26 17.87 -22.25
C LEU A 82 23.13 18.96 -21.17
N ASP A 83 22.35 18.69 -20.14
CA ASP A 83 22.03 19.65 -19.07
C ASP A 83 23.21 19.98 -18.14
N GLY A 84 24.31 19.22 -18.24
CA GLY A 84 25.59 19.57 -17.59
C GLY A 84 26.47 20.52 -18.37
N LEU A 85 26.51 20.37 -19.70
CA LEU A 85 27.35 21.19 -20.55
C LEU A 85 26.75 22.59 -20.76
N SER A 86 25.42 22.68 -20.90
CA SER A 86 24.72 23.96 -21.03
C SER A 86 24.89 24.86 -19.80
N ARG A 87 24.67 24.31 -18.59
CA ARG A 87 24.82 25.05 -17.32
C ARG A 87 26.26 25.35 -16.93
N GLY A 88 27.24 24.62 -17.46
CA GLY A 88 28.67 24.83 -17.17
C GLY A 88 29.32 25.94 -17.99
N ILE A 89 28.70 26.36 -19.09
CA ILE A 89 29.30 27.28 -20.08
C ILE A 89 28.58 28.64 -20.14
N GLY A 90 27.33 28.73 -19.67
CA GLY A 90 26.58 29.99 -19.67
C GLY A 90 25.85 30.28 -18.36
N SER A 91 26.43 31.12 -17.50
CA SER A 91 25.79 32.28 -16.86
C SER A 91 26.70 32.86 -15.76
N SER A 92 27.56 33.80 -16.14
CA SER A 92 28.25 34.71 -15.20
C SER A 92 28.14 36.16 -15.68
N SER A 93 26.96 36.54 -16.20
CA SER A 93 26.62 37.92 -16.52
C SER A 93 25.20 38.24 -16.04
N GLY A 94 25.07 39.29 -15.23
CA GLY A 94 23.77 39.90 -14.91
C GLY A 94 23.37 39.92 -13.43
N LYS A 95 23.89 40.92 -12.71
CA LYS A 95 23.23 41.62 -11.59
C LYS A 95 22.73 40.79 -10.39
N GLU A 96 23.56 40.75 -9.36
CA GLU A 96 23.12 41.18 -8.03
C GLU A 96 23.86 42.47 -7.66
N ALA A 97 23.20 43.36 -6.92
CA ALA A 97 23.71 44.68 -6.56
C ALA A 97 23.55 44.92 -5.05
N HIS A 98 24.62 44.66 -4.31
CA HIS A 98 25.08 45.36 -3.10
C HIS A 98 26.47 44.75 -2.80
N ASP A 99 27.58 45.47 -2.93
CA ASP A 99 28.03 46.57 -2.06
C ASP A 99 28.65 46.02 -0.76
N ASP A 100 29.92 45.59 -0.85
CA ASP A 100 30.99 45.87 0.12
C ASP A 100 32.31 45.15 -0.26
N GLY A 101 33.44 45.87 -0.15
CA GLY A 101 34.78 45.29 0.06
C GLY A 101 35.58 44.77 -1.17
N ASP A 102 36.53 45.57 -1.66
CA ASP A 102 37.56 45.14 -2.61
C ASP A 102 38.60 44.17 -1.99
N ASP A 103 38.79 42.99 -2.61
CA ASP A 103 40.04 42.21 -2.51
C ASP A 103 40.36 41.51 -3.86
N PRO A 104 41.15 42.15 -4.75
CA PRO A 104 41.45 41.63 -6.08
C PRO A 104 42.69 40.71 -6.08
N SER A 105 42.64 39.57 -5.37
CA SER A 105 43.83 38.71 -5.21
C SER A 105 43.62 37.18 -5.27
N ASN A 106 42.52 36.67 -5.85
CA ASN A 106 42.27 35.21 -5.95
C ASN A 106 42.27 34.63 -7.38
N PRO A 107 43.43 34.22 -7.93
CA PRO A 107 43.55 33.63 -9.26
C PRO A 107 43.30 32.11 -9.25
N GLN A 108 42.05 31.66 -9.10
CA GLN A 108 41.75 30.22 -9.06
C GLN A 108 40.50 29.71 -9.81
N TYR A 109 40.12 30.38 -10.91
CA TYR A 109 39.31 29.73 -11.95
C TYR A 109 40.21 29.13 -13.04
N ASN A 110 40.66 27.89 -12.83
CA ASN A 110 41.28 27.09 -13.89
C ASN A 110 40.17 26.69 -14.90
N PRO A 111 40.17 27.18 -16.15
CA PRO A 111 39.25 26.69 -17.17
C PRO A 111 39.48 25.19 -17.38
N LEU A 112 38.42 24.44 -17.70
CA LEU A 112 38.56 23.01 -17.99
C LEU A 112 39.64 22.81 -19.08
N PRO A 113 40.57 21.86 -18.91
CA PRO A 113 41.59 21.62 -19.93
C PRO A 113 40.91 21.32 -21.27
N LYS A 114 41.25 22.06 -22.33
CA LYS A 114 40.68 21.92 -23.70
C LYS A 114 40.67 20.47 -24.23
N ARG A 115 41.56 19.62 -23.69
CA ARG A 115 41.63 18.18 -23.96
C ARG A 115 40.37 17.40 -23.51
N LEU A 116 39.67 17.84 -22.47
CA LEU A 116 38.42 17.23 -22.01
C LEU A 116 37.24 17.53 -22.95
N GLU A 117 37.11 18.77 -23.44
CA GLU A 117 36.02 19.19 -24.32
C GLU A 117 35.90 18.29 -25.57
N GLY A 118 37.03 18.04 -26.26
CA GLY A 118 37.08 17.11 -27.40
C GLY A 118 36.62 15.69 -27.06
N THR A 119 36.98 15.16 -25.88
CA THR A 119 36.52 13.83 -25.46
C THR A 119 35.02 13.79 -25.16
N THR A 120 34.45 14.86 -24.58
CA THR A 120 33.00 14.94 -24.32
C THR A 120 32.18 14.98 -25.62
N HIS A 121 32.66 15.69 -26.65
CA HIS A 121 31.97 15.77 -27.93
C HIS A 121 32.02 14.43 -28.70
N ALA A 122 33.16 13.74 -28.69
CA ALA A 122 33.28 12.42 -29.29
C ALA A 122 32.35 11.39 -28.59
N MET A 123 32.30 11.42 -27.26
CA MET A 123 31.44 10.54 -26.46
C MET A 123 29.95 10.81 -26.69
N ARG A 124 29.54 12.08 -26.78
CA ARG A 124 28.17 12.50 -27.13
C ARG A 124 27.74 11.98 -28.51
N ASN A 125 28.62 12.10 -29.51
CA ASN A 125 28.34 11.59 -30.86
C ASN A 125 28.21 10.05 -30.85
N LYS A 126 29.04 9.34 -30.07
CA LYS A 126 28.95 7.88 -29.96
C LYS A 126 27.70 7.40 -29.22
N LEU A 127 27.26 8.12 -28.17
CA LEU A 127 26.00 7.85 -27.47
C LEU A 127 24.80 8.00 -28.40
N ARG A 128 24.74 9.10 -29.18
CA ARG A 128 23.70 9.33 -30.20
C ARG A 128 23.66 8.23 -31.26
N GLN A 129 24.84 7.81 -31.76
CA GLN A 129 24.93 6.72 -32.72
C GLN A 129 24.32 5.43 -32.15
N VAL A 130 24.68 5.05 -30.92
CA VAL A 130 24.16 3.83 -30.28
C VAL A 130 22.65 3.90 -30.03
N ILE A 131 22.12 5.07 -29.65
CA ILE A 131 20.67 5.31 -29.52
C ILE A 131 19.95 5.11 -30.87
N GLN A 132 20.50 5.65 -31.96
CA GLN A 132 19.94 5.49 -33.31
C GLN A 132 20.00 4.03 -33.79
N GLU A 133 21.09 3.31 -33.52
CA GLU A 133 21.25 1.89 -33.85
C GLU A 133 20.20 1.02 -33.13
N ILE A 134 19.92 1.28 -31.84
CA ILE A 134 18.85 0.59 -31.08
C ILE A 134 17.47 0.89 -31.67
N GLN A 135 17.20 2.15 -32.03
CA GLN A 135 15.92 2.54 -32.62
C GLN A 135 15.68 1.87 -33.98
N GLN A 136 16.70 1.76 -34.83
CA GLN A 136 16.63 1.03 -36.09
C GLN A 136 16.42 -0.48 -35.87
N TYR A 137 17.06 -1.08 -34.86
CA TYR A 137 16.84 -2.47 -34.48
C TYR A 137 15.39 -2.73 -33.99
N LEU A 138 14.85 -1.85 -33.13
CA LEU A 138 13.46 -1.93 -32.67
C LEU A 138 12.45 -1.75 -33.82
N GLN A 139 12.70 -0.82 -34.74
CA GLN A 139 11.85 -0.61 -35.91
C GLN A 139 11.84 -1.85 -36.82
N SER A 140 13.00 -2.40 -37.18
CA SER A 140 13.10 -3.58 -38.05
C SER A 140 12.48 -4.84 -37.44
N THR A 141 12.62 -5.06 -36.13
CA THR A 141 11.97 -6.19 -35.44
C THR A 141 10.45 -6.01 -35.30
N SER A 142 9.96 -4.79 -35.06
CA SER A 142 8.52 -4.51 -34.94
C SER A 142 7.71 -4.81 -36.22
N VAL A 143 8.32 -4.61 -37.41
CA VAL A 143 7.66 -4.87 -38.70
C VAL A 143 7.49 -6.37 -38.97
N SER A 144 8.39 -7.22 -38.46
CA SER A 144 8.34 -8.67 -38.68
C SER A 144 7.16 -9.34 -37.95
N THR A 145 6.82 -8.87 -36.75
CA THR A 145 5.71 -9.42 -35.95
C THR A 145 4.31 -9.09 -36.48
N ARG A 146 4.18 -8.12 -37.41
CA ARG A 146 2.88 -7.61 -37.88
C ARG A 146 2.29 -8.33 -39.10
N LYS A 147 2.99 -9.33 -39.67
CA LYS A 147 2.59 -10.04 -40.91
C LYS A 147 2.46 -11.57 -40.75
N ARG A 148 1.57 -12.02 -39.84
CA ARG A 148 1.04 -13.41 -39.87
C ARG A 148 -0.40 -13.54 -39.32
N ARG A 149 -1.35 -12.80 -39.91
CA ARG A 149 -2.75 -13.23 -39.96
C ARG A 149 -2.97 -13.98 -41.28
N ARG A 150 -3.27 -15.28 -41.21
CA ARG A 150 -3.77 -16.06 -42.36
C ARG A 150 -5.30 -16.00 -42.41
N PRO A 151 -5.94 -16.21 -43.59
CA PRO A 151 -7.39 -16.18 -43.71
C PRO A 151 -8.05 -17.40 -43.07
N ARG A 152 -9.34 -17.26 -42.78
CA ARG A 152 -10.27 -18.30 -42.32
C ARG A 152 -10.82 -19.04 -43.54
N ASP A 153 -11.09 -20.35 -43.40
CA ASP A 153 -12.22 -21.12 -43.97
C ASP A 153 -11.82 -22.52 -44.51
N SER A 154 -12.25 -23.57 -43.78
CA SER A 154 -12.87 -24.81 -44.32
C SER A 154 -13.18 -25.82 -43.17
N PHE A 155 -14.21 -26.64 -43.39
CA PHE A 155 -14.71 -27.72 -42.53
C PHE A 155 -14.18 -29.07 -43.09
N ILE A 156 -14.22 -30.28 -42.50
CA ILE A 156 -14.92 -30.95 -41.36
C ILE A 156 -14.14 -32.30 -41.08
N PRO A 157 -14.33 -33.13 -40.02
CA PRO A 157 -14.62 -33.00 -38.58
C PRO A 157 -13.53 -33.72 -37.70
N SER A 158 -13.80 -34.00 -36.41
CA SER A 158 -13.35 -35.18 -35.58
C SER A 158 -11.88 -35.67 -35.57
N ASP A 159 -11.23 -36.02 -34.46
CA ASP A 159 -11.62 -36.10 -33.03
C ASP A 159 -10.42 -35.72 -32.14
N HIS A 160 -10.68 -35.06 -31.02
CA HIS A 160 -9.99 -35.23 -29.73
C HIS A 160 -10.55 -34.17 -28.76
N GLU A 161 -11.47 -34.59 -27.89
CA GLU A 161 -11.91 -33.80 -26.75
C GLU A 161 -10.71 -33.58 -25.81
N LEU A 162 -10.30 -32.33 -25.66
CA LEU A 162 -9.58 -31.87 -24.47
C LEU A 162 -10.60 -31.18 -23.58
N GLU A 163 -10.93 -31.84 -22.48
CA GLU A 163 -11.84 -31.32 -21.47
C GLU A 163 -11.33 -29.97 -20.94
N HIS A 164 -11.98 -28.88 -21.34
CA HIS A 164 -11.94 -27.67 -20.53
C HIS A 164 -12.61 -27.99 -19.19
N PRO A 165 -12.01 -27.61 -18.04
CA PRO A 165 -12.62 -27.87 -16.75
C PRO A 165 -14.01 -27.26 -16.72
N ALA A 166 -15.01 -28.10 -16.50
CA ALA A 166 -16.41 -27.73 -16.58
C ALA A 166 -16.68 -26.45 -15.78
N THR A 167 -17.42 -25.52 -16.38
CA THR A 167 -17.89 -24.28 -15.75
C THR A 167 -18.96 -24.59 -14.71
N GLY A 168 -18.55 -25.28 -13.63
CA GLY A 168 -19.27 -25.39 -12.37
C GLY A 168 -19.13 -24.11 -11.54
N THR A 169 -19.16 -22.94 -12.21
CA THR A 169 -19.37 -21.67 -11.52
C THR A 169 -20.79 -21.66 -11.01
N THR A 170 -20.98 -21.97 -9.72
CA THR A 170 -21.96 -21.22 -8.94
C THR A 170 -21.69 -19.75 -9.25
N PRO A 171 -22.62 -19.00 -9.86
CA PRO A 171 -22.39 -17.59 -10.14
C PRO A 171 -22.06 -16.93 -8.82
N ASP A 172 -20.99 -16.14 -8.81
CA ASP A 172 -20.56 -15.35 -7.66
C ASP A 172 -21.67 -14.32 -7.43
N SER A 173 -22.68 -14.70 -6.62
CA SER A 173 -24.04 -14.15 -6.70
C SER A 173 -24.16 -12.70 -6.25
N LEU A 174 -23.11 -12.21 -5.59
CA LEU A 174 -22.97 -10.84 -5.13
C LEU A 174 -22.40 -9.98 -6.26
N THR A 175 -23.17 -8.95 -6.60
CA THR A 175 -22.74 -7.82 -7.41
C THR A 175 -21.47 -7.20 -6.82
N LEU A 176 -20.70 -6.51 -7.66
CA LEU A 176 -19.48 -5.83 -7.22
C LEU A 176 -19.77 -4.76 -6.15
N ARG A 177 -20.99 -4.20 -6.15
CA ARG A 177 -21.48 -3.28 -5.14
C ARG A 177 -21.64 -3.96 -3.78
N GLU A 178 -22.38 -5.07 -3.72
CA GLU A 178 -22.56 -5.83 -2.47
C GLU A 178 -21.23 -6.32 -1.89
N LYS A 179 -20.27 -6.71 -2.74
CA LYS A 179 -18.92 -7.07 -2.30
C LYS A 179 -18.15 -5.86 -1.73
N LEU A 180 -18.30 -4.67 -2.31
CA LEU A 180 -17.72 -3.44 -1.76
C LEU A 180 -18.36 -3.07 -0.41
N ASP A 181 -19.69 -3.15 -0.31
CA ASP A 181 -20.42 -2.88 0.93
C ASP A 181 -20.07 -3.91 2.03
N GLN A 182 -19.85 -5.18 1.67
CA GLN A 182 -19.32 -6.21 2.57
C GLN A 182 -17.89 -5.89 3.04
N ALA A 183 -17.00 -5.46 2.14
CA ALA A 183 -15.64 -5.05 2.50
C ALA A 183 -15.66 -3.82 3.43
N TYR A 184 -16.54 -2.85 3.17
CA TYR A 184 -16.73 -1.69 4.04
C TYR A 184 -17.28 -2.07 5.42
N ALA A 185 -18.27 -2.96 5.49
CA ALA A 185 -18.80 -3.47 6.76
C ALA A 185 -17.72 -4.23 7.58
N LEU A 186 -16.87 -5.03 6.93
CA LEU A 186 -15.72 -5.67 7.58
C LEU A 186 -14.70 -4.65 8.10
N HIS A 187 -14.43 -3.58 7.35
CA HIS A 187 -13.55 -2.48 7.79
C HIS A 187 -14.18 -1.68 8.95
N LEU A 188 -15.49 -1.46 8.97
CA LEU A 188 -16.19 -0.90 10.14
C LEU A 188 -16.07 -1.84 11.37
N ALA A 189 -16.22 -3.15 11.20
CA ALA A 189 -16.05 -4.11 12.30
C ALA A 189 -14.69 -4.02 13.02
N VAL A 190 -13.63 -3.64 12.30
CA VAL A 190 -12.25 -3.53 12.81
C VAL A 190 -11.99 -2.21 13.54
N HIS A 191 -12.58 -1.11 13.04
CA HIS A 191 -12.25 0.26 13.45
C HIS A 191 -13.35 1.02 14.19
N ASP A 192 -14.62 0.72 13.92
CA ASP A 192 -15.79 1.40 14.48
C ASP A 192 -16.99 0.44 14.54
N PRO A 193 -17.02 -0.49 15.52
CA PRO A 193 -18.08 -1.49 15.64
C PRO A 193 -19.45 -0.88 15.95
N LEU A 194 -19.50 0.36 16.48
CA LEU A 194 -20.75 1.07 16.72
C LEU A 194 -21.37 1.52 15.39
N LYS A 195 -20.57 2.09 14.48
CA LYS A 195 -21.04 2.43 13.12
C LYS A 195 -21.39 1.19 12.28
N LEU A 196 -20.83 0.00 12.59
CA LEU A 196 -21.29 -1.24 11.97
C LEU A 196 -22.75 -1.58 12.33
N GLU A 197 -23.19 -1.33 13.56
CA GLU A 197 -24.59 -1.56 13.95
C GLU A 197 -25.56 -0.62 13.25
N GLN A 198 -25.16 0.63 12.99
CA GLN A 198 -25.91 1.58 12.16
C GLN A 198 -25.97 1.09 10.72
N HIS A 199 -24.83 0.73 10.12
CA HIS A 199 -24.76 0.20 8.75
C HIS A 199 -25.62 -1.07 8.56
N ARG A 200 -25.69 -1.94 9.58
CA ARG A 200 -26.55 -3.14 9.60
C ARG A 200 -28.05 -2.84 9.51
N ARG A 201 -28.50 -1.64 9.88
CA ARG A 201 -29.92 -1.24 9.77
C ARG A 201 -30.33 -0.83 8.36
N ILE A 202 -29.35 -0.48 7.52
CA ILE A 202 -29.57 0.08 6.17
C ILE A 202 -29.73 -1.03 5.11
N GLY A 203 -29.25 -2.25 5.35
CA GLY A 203 -29.46 -3.38 4.45
C GLY A 203 -29.14 -4.74 5.06
N PRO A 204 -29.74 -5.83 4.55
CA PRO A 204 -29.46 -7.18 5.01
C PRO A 204 -28.01 -7.57 4.67
N LEU A 205 -27.23 -7.92 5.70
CA LEU A 205 -25.96 -8.61 5.45
C LEU A 205 -26.21 -10.02 4.90
N PRO A 206 -25.30 -10.57 4.06
CA PRO A 206 -25.29 -12.00 3.82
C PRO A 206 -25.23 -12.75 5.16
N PRO A 207 -25.91 -13.90 5.29
CA PRO A 207 -25.92 -14.65 6.55
C PRO A 207 -24.49 -14.95 6.99
N ALA A 208 -24.24 -14.86 8.30
CA ALA A 208 -23.01 -15.39 8.87
C ALA A 208 -22.88 -16.86 8.41
N PRO A 209 -21.69 -17.31 7.95
CA PRO A 209 -21.54 -18.68 7.48
C PRO A 209 -21.95 -19.63 8.60
N ALA A 210 -22.90 -20.51 8.30
CA ALA A 210 -23.65 -21.31 9.29
C ALA A 210 -22.81 -22.36 10.05
N ASP A 211 -21.50 -22.42 9.78
CA ASP A 211 -20.54 -23.38 10.32
C ASP A 211 -20.09 -23.08 11.77
N ALA A 212 -20.71 -22.09 12.43
CA ALA A 212 -20.23 -21.55 13.72
C ALA A 212 -21.00 -22.07 14.96
N GLU A 213 -22.20 -22.64 14.81
CA GLU A 213 -23.03 -23.04 15.95
C GLU A 213 -23.15 -24.56 16.09
N GLY A 214 -22.61 -25.09 17.19
CA GLY A 214 -23.11 -26.31 17.81
C GLY A 214 -22.64 -27.67 17.26
N SER A 215 -21.37 -28.01 17.47
CA SER A 215 -21.05 -29.40 17.86
C SER A 215 -20.71 -29.43 19.35
N PRO A 216 -21.45 -30.19 20.19
CA PRO A 216 -21.17 -30.27 21.61
C PRO A 216 -19.87 -31.03 21.87
N GLU A 217 -19.29 -30.81 23.04
CA GLU A 217 -18.01 -31.38 23.44
C GLU A 217 -18.10 -32.91 23.63
N GLU A 218 -17.25 -33.67 22.93
CA GLU A 218 -16.90 -35.03 23.34
C GLU A 218 -15.38 -35.19 23.45
N GLY A 219 -14.97 -35.75 24.59
CA GLY A 219 -13.83 -36.67 24.75
C GLY A 219 -12.48 -36.25 24.14
N GLY A 220 -11.59 -35.70 24.97
CA GLY A 220 -10.16 -35.64 24.65
C GLY A 220 -9.50 -37.01 24.62
N THR A 221 -9.65 -37.74 23.52
CA THR A 221 -8.89 -38.97 23.21
C THR A 221 -7.95 -38.75 22.02
N VAL A 222 -6.69 -39.18 22.19
CA VAL A 222 -5.64 -39.11 21.18
C VAL A 222 -6.10 -39.86 19.90
N PRO A 223 -5.96 -39.27 18.70
CA PRO A 223 -6.44 -39.91 17.47
C PRO A 223 -5.68 -41.21 17.20
N SER A 224 -6.43 -42.31 17.13
CA SER A 224 -5.89 -43.63 16.80
C SER A 224 -5.78 -43.82 15.27
N LEU A 225 -5.42 -45.03 14.84
CA LEU A 225 -5.15 -45.41 13.45
C LEU A 225 -6.30 -45.15 12.45
N SER A 226 -7.49 -44.76 12.89
CA SER A 226 -8.57 -44.28 12.01
C SER A 226 -8.20 -43.03 11.19
N THR A 227 -7.16 -42.29 11.58
CA THR A 227 -6.75 -41.04 10.91
C THR A 227 -6.38 -41.25 9.44
N VAL A 228 -5.66 -42.33 9.10
CA VAL A 228 -5.29 -42.61 7.70
C VAL A 228 -6.54 -42.92 6.87
N SER A 229 -7.45 -43.75 7.39
CA SER A 229 -8.73 -44.03 6.73
C SER A 229 -9.60 -42.77 6.58
N GLN A 230 -9.60 -41.87 7.57
CA GLN A 230 -10.32 -40.59 7.47
C GLN A 230 -9.70 -39.67 6.41
N ILE A 231 -8.37 -39.60 6.32
CA ILE A 231 -7.68 -38.80 5.29
C ILE A 231 -7.95 -39.39 3.91
N LEU A 232 -7.82 -40.71 3.73
CA LEU A 232 -8.16 -41.40 2.48
C LEU A 232 -9.63 -41.17 2.09
N SER A 233 -10.57 -41.12 3.05
CA SER A 233 -11.99 -40.81 2.78
C SER A 233 -12.26 -39.34 2.42
N ARG A 234 -11.31 -38.43 2.68
CA ARG A 234 -11.36 -37.01 2.27
C ARG A 234 -10.65 -36.74 0.95
N LEU A 235 -9.79 -37.66 0.49
CA LEU A 235 -9.27 -37.62 -0.87
C LEU A 235 -10.40 -37.90 -1.87
N PRO A 236 -10.28 -37.46 -3.14
CA PRO A 236 -11.27 -37.81 -4.15
C PRO A 236 -11.41 -39.34 -4.27
N PRO A 237 -12.60 -39.89 -4.55
CA PRO A 237 -12.83 -41.34 -4.59
C PRO A 237 -11.99 -42.08 -5.65
N HIS A 238 -11.41 -41.35 -6.61
CA HIS A 238 -10.42 -41.87 -7.55
C HIS A 238 -8.98 -41.99 -6.97
N TRP A 239 -8.76 -41.76 -5.66
CA TRP A 239 -7.49 -42.02 -4.95
C TRP A 239 -7.56 -43.28 -4.07
N THR A 240 -8.33 -44.26 -4.52
CA THR A 240 -8.57 -45.55 -3.86
C THR A 240 -7.43 -46.55 -4.07
N GLU A 241 -7.54 -47.73 -3.44
CA GLU A 241 -6.55 -48.82 -3.55
C GLU A 241 -6.34 -49.29 -5.01
N THR A 242 -7.35 -49.15 -5.86
CA THR A 242 -7.28 -49.32 -7.31
C THR A 242 -6.33 -48.33 -7.99
N THR A 243 -6.20 -47.11 -7.48
CA THR A 243 -5.33 -46.07 -8.05
C THR A 243 -3.89 -46.21 -7.56
N LEU A 244 -3.72 -46.63 -6.30
CA LEU A 244 -2.43 -47.12 -5.78
C LEU A 244 -1.94 -48.34 -6.57
N SER A 245 -2.86 -49.17 -7.07
CA SER A 245 -2.55 -50.26 -7.98
C SER A 245 -2.27 -49.77 -9.41
N SER A 246 -3.00 -48.77 -9.92
CA SER A 246 -2.79 -48.17 -11.24
C SER A 246 -1.45 -47.43 -11.37
N LEU A 247 -0.94 -46.89 -10.27
CA LEU A 247 0.42 -46.32 -10.15
C LEU A 247 1.52 -47.34 -10.48
N ARG A 248 1.23 -48.64 -10.42
CA ARG A 248 2.14 -49.73 -10.78
C ARG A 248 2.03 -50.20 -12.24
N SER A 249 1.04 -49.75 -13.02
CA SER A 249 0.66 -50.47 -14.26
C SER A 249 0.77 -49.73 -15.60
N SER A 250 0.76 -48.38 -15.70
CA SER A 250 0.94 -47.74 -17.04
C SER A 250 1.44 -46.29 -17.11
N GLU A 251 0.92 -45.33 -16.33
CA GLU A 251 1.27 -43.89 -16.53
C GLU A 251 1.60 -43.14 -15.21
N PRO A 252 2.83 -43.26 -14.68
CA PRO A 252 3.19 -42.62 -13.41
C PRO A 252 3.27 -41.09 -13.48
N GLU A 253 3.44 -40.49 -14.67
CA GLU A 253 3.70 -39.05 -14.80
C GLU A 253 2.45 -38.18 -14.52
N VAL A 254 1.29 -38.56 -15.06
CA VAL A 254 0.02 -37.83 -14.87
C VAL A 254 -0.37 -37.84 -13.39
N MET A 255 -0.33 -39.02 -12.78
CA MET A 255 -0.56 -39.23 -11.35
C MET A 255 0.38 -38.41 -10.46
N LEU A 256 1.64 -38.17 -10.86
CA LEU A 256 2.59 -37.39 -10.08
C LEU A 256 2.32 -35.87 -10.14
N ASP A 257 1.84 -35.34 -11.25
CA ASP A 257 1.39 -33.95 -11.33
C ASP A 257 0.08 -33.73 -10.53
N GLU A 258 -0.82 -34.71 -10.48
CA GLU A 258 -1.98 -34.69 -9.55
C GLU A 258 -1.54 -34.76 -8.08
N LEU A 259 -0.61 -35.67 -7.74
CA LEU A 259 -0.06 -35.84 -6.40
C LEU A 259 0.59 -34.53 -5.90
N LYS A 260 1.38 -33.87 -6.75
CA LYS A 260 1.95 -32.54 -6.50
C LYS A 260 0.88 -31.49 -6.24
N ALA A 261 -0.16 -31.42 -7.08
CA ALA A 261 -1.23 -30.44 -6.95
C ALA A 261 -2.03 -30.66 -5.66
N LEU A 262 -2.29 -31.92 -5.29
CA LEU A 262 -2.96 -32.29 -4.05
C LEU A 262 -2.10 -31.95 -2.82
N LEU A 263 -0.84 -32.34 -2.82
CA LEU A 263 0.09 -32.02 -1.74
C LEU A 263 0.32 -30.51 -1.59
N TRP A 264 0.37 -29.75 -2.70
CA TRP A 264 0.39 -28.28 -2.65
C TRP A 264 -0.90 -27.73 -2.04
N LYS A 265 -2.07 -28.20 -2.46
CA LYS A 265 -3.39 -27.78 -1.93
C LYS A 265 -3.47 -27.94 -0.41
N HIS A 266 -2.90 -29.01 0.16
CA HIS A 266 -2.87 -29.24 1.60
C HIS A 266 -1.77 -28.43 2.32
N ALA A 267 -0.57 -28.30 1.72
CA ALA A 267 0.57 -27.59 2.32
C ALA A 267 0.46 -26.05 2.24
N ASP A 268 -0.16 -25.47 1.20
CA ASP A 268 -0.23 -24.02 0.96
C ASP A 268 -0.77 -23.26 2.18
N SER A 269 -1.74 -23.84 2.88
CA SER A 269 -2.40 -23.27 4.05
C SER A 269 -1.61 -23.41 5.36
N LEU A 270 -0.61 -24.30 5.42
CA LEU A 270 0.36 -24.37 6.52
C LEU A 270 1.47 -23.33 6.35
N ILE A 271 1.91 -23.06 5.11
CA ILE A 271 3.03 -22.16 4.81
C ILE A 271 2.60 -20.70 5.06
N PRO A 272 3.09 -20.02 6.12
CA PRO A 272 2.71 -18.65 6.40
C PRO A 272 3.27 -17.71 5.34
N SER A 273 2.42 -16.86 4.75
CA SER A 273 2.83 -15.86 3.76
C SER A 273 3.91 -14.87 4.26
N ARG A 274 4.11 -14.79 5.58
CA ARG A 274 5.03 -13.87 6.27
C ARG A 274 6.39 -14.49 6.65
N LEU A 275 6.72 -15.72 6.26
CA LEU A 275 8.01 -16.35 6.61
C LEU A 275 9.22 -15.72 5.88
N GLY A 276 9.66 -14.53 6.31
CA GLY A 276 10.99 -13.90 6.13
C GLY A 276 11.52 -13.68 4.70
N HIS A 277 10.88 -14.30 3.72
CA HIS A 277 11.34 -14.58 2.38
C HIS A 277 10.07 -14.56 1.53
N GLY A 278 9.61 -13.36 1.13
CA GLY A 278 8.38 -13.22 0.33
C GLY A 278 8.39 -13.99 -0.99
N ASN A 279 9.54 -14.51 -1.40
CA ASN A 279 9.72 -15.38 -2.56
C ASN A 279 9.56 -16.88 -2.23
N LEU A 280 9.64 -17.34 -0.98
CA LEU A 280 9.68 -18.77 -0.65
C LEU A 280 8.38 -19.49 -1.05
N LYS A 281 7.21 -18.95 -0.66
CA LYS A 281 5.91 -19.54 -1.03
C LYS A 281 5.68 -19.51 -2.56
N PRO A 282 5.96 -18.41 -3.29
CA PRO A 282 5.99 -18.42 -4.77
C PRO A 282 6.97 -19.43 -5.37
N LEU A 283 8.23 -19.48 -4.92
CA LEU A 283 9.25 -20.39 -5.45
C LEU A 283 8.87 -21.86 -5.25
N LEU A 284 8.32 -22.21 -4.08
CA LEU A 284 7.80 -23.55 -3.81
C LEU A 284 6.59 -23.87 -4.69
N ARG A 285 5.67 -22.91 -4.86
CA ARG A 285 4.52 -23.05 -5.77
C ARG A 285 4.99 -23.33 -7.19
N ASP A 286 5.89 -22.51 -7.71
CA ASP A 286 6.43 -22.63 -9.06
C ASP A 286 7.22 -23.93 -9.23
N THR A 287 7.92 -24.39 -8.19
CA THR A 287 8.67 -25.66 -8.22
C THR A 287 7.73 -26.87 -8.18
N ILE A 288 6.75 -26.89 -7.29
CA ILE A 288 5.84 -28.03 -7.08
C ILE A 288 4.81 -28.14 -8.22
N LEU A 289 4.24 -27.00 -8.65
CA LEU A 289 3.27 -26.94 -9.75
C LEU A 289 3.92 -26.84 -11.15
N SER A 290 5.26 -26.84 -11.24
CA SER A 290 5.91 -26.99 -12.56
C SER A 290 5.54 -28.35 -13.17
N PRO A 291 5.23 -28.44 -14.48
CA PRO A 291 4.94 -29.72 -15.13
C PRO A 291 6.16 -30.63 -15.01
N THR A 292 5.96 -31.91 -14.68
CA THR A 292 7.11 -32.79 -14.45
C THR A 292 7.91 -32.99 -15.74
N PRO A 293 9.24 -32.76 -15.74
CA PRO A 293 10.05 -32.91 -16.95
C PRO A 293 10.07 -34.36 -17.41
N ARG A 294 9.77 -34.58 -18.69
CA ARG A 294 9.81 -35.89 -19.37
C ARG A 294 11.21 -36.16 -19.96
N PRO A 295 11.78 -37.37 -19.81
CA PRO A 295 11.30 -38.48 -18.99
C PRO A 295 11.48 -38.22 -17.48
N LEU A 296 10.56 -38.75 -16.68
CA LEU A 296 10.51 -38.53 -15.24
C LEU A 296 11.72 -39.14 -14.49
N SER A 297 12.77 -38.34 -14.30
CA SER A 297 13.90 -38.70 -13.44
C SER A 297 13.46 -38.68 -11.98
N TYR A 298 13.30 -39.85 -11.37
CA TYR A 298 12.97 -40.00 -9.95
C TYR A 298 13.90 -39.17 -9.05
N ALA A 299 15.21 -39.25 -9.27
CA ALA A 299 16.21 -38.46 -8.57
C ALA A 299 15.95 -36.94 -8.66
N THR A 300 15.45 -36.46 -9.81
CA THR A 300 15.09 -35.05 -10.00
C THR A 300 13.82 -34.68 -9.22
N PHE A 301 12.79 -35.55 -9.22
CA PHE A 301 11.57 -35.32 -8.45
C PHE A 301 11.82 -35.33 -6.93
N LYS A 302 12.56 -36.33 -6.44
CA LYS A 302 13.05 -36.45 -5.06
C LYS A 302 13.77 -35.19 -4.60
N THR A 303 14.84 -34.79 -5.31
CA THR A 303 15.72 -33.69 -4.88
C THR A 303 15.13 -32.29 -5.09
N LYS A 304 14.27 -32.09 -6.11
CA LYS A 304 13.72 -30.75 -6.40
C LYS A 304 12.32 -30.49 -5.83
N VAL A 305 11.53 -31.52 -5.55
CA VAL A 305 10.13 -31.36 -5.13
C VAL A 305 9.90 -31.89 -3.72
N LEU A 306 10.16 -33.19 -3.49
CA LEU A 306 9.86 -33.81 -2.19
C LEU A 306 10.81 -33.34 -1.09
N GLN A 307 12.12 -33.33 -1.33
CA GLN A 307 13.10 -32.95 -0.30
C GLN A 307 12.91 -31.49 0.18
N PRO A 308 12.82 -30.46 -0.68
CA PRO A 308 12.63 -29.07 -0.22
C PRO A 308 11.31 -28.87 0.52
N LEU A 309 10.26 -29.63 0.16
CA LEU A 309 9.01 -29.63 0.88
C LEU A 309 9.13 -30.32 2.25
N PHE A 310 9.74 -31.50 2.33
CA PHE A 310 9.85 -32.24 3.60
C PHE A 310 10.76 -31.49 4.59
N GLU A 311 11.84 -30.87 4.11
CA GLU A 311 12.65 -29.93 4.90
C GLU A 311 11.83 -28.73 5.37
N LEU A 312 10.95 -28.17 4.53
CA LEU A 312 10.07 -27.07 4.91
C LEU A 312 9.04 -27.52 5.96
N LEU A 313 8.39 -28.67 5.77
CA LEU A 313 7.46 -29.23 6.75
C LEU A 313 8.17 -29.45 8.09
N GLY A 314 9.41 -29.96 8.09
CA GLY A 314 10.24 -30.06 9.29
C GLY A 314 10.53 -28.71 9.96
N ARG A 315 10.74 -27.64 9.19
CA ARG A 315 10.90 -26.26 9.74
C ARG A 315 9.59 -25.63 10.21
N LEU A 316 8.44 -26.15 9.77
CA LEU A 316 7.09 -25.70 10.15
C LEU A 316 6.48 -26.55 11.28
N CYS A 317 7.06 -27.70 11.58
CA CYS A 317 6.59 -28.61 12.63
C CYS A 317 6.66 -27.96 14.01
N SER A 318 5.75 -28.39 14.88
CA SER A 318 5.95 -28.23 16.31
C SER A 318 7.00 -29.25 16.78
N PRO A 319 7.71 -29.02 17.91
CA PRO A 319 8.68 -29.98 18.44
C PRO A 319 8.12 -31.40 18.68
N ALA A 320 6.80 -31.55 18.79
CA ALA A 320 6.12 -32.84 18.91
C ALA A 320 6.03 -33.65 17.59
N ARG A 321 6.34 -33.02 16.45
CA ARG A 321 6.23 -33.58 15.08
C ARG A 321 7.56 -33.66 14.34
N ASP A 322 8.60 -32.97 14.85
CA ASP A 322 9.95 -32.97 14.31
C ASP A 322 10.47 -34.36 13.91
N ASP A 323 10.33 -35.36 14.78
CA ASP A 323 10.85 -36.70 14.54
C ASP A 323 10.11 -37.41 13.38
N GLN A 324 8.82 -37.11 13.17
CA GLN A 324 8.07 -37.60 12.00
C GLN A 324 8.58 -36.95 10.72
N ALA A 325 8.84 -35.64 10.73
CA ALA A 325 9.42 -34.93 9.59
C ALA A 325 10.85 -35.39 9.26
N ARG A 326 11.71 -35.60 10.28
CA ARG A 326 13.05 -36.18 10.09
C ARG A 326 12.96 -37.61 9.52
N THR A 327 12.05 -38.43 10.04
CA THR A 327 11.81 -39.80 9.52
C THR A 327 11.37 -39.79 8.05
N LEU A 328 10.54 -38.83 7.63
CA LEU A 328 10.17 -38.64 6.23
C LEU A 328 11.36 -38.28 5.34
N VAL A 329 12.22 -37.34 5.77
CA VAL A 329 13.44 -36.97 5.05
C VAL A 329 14.40 -38.16 4.96
N GLU A 330 14.67 -38.86 6.07
CA GLU A 330 15.54 -40.03 6.07
C GLU A 330 15.05 -41.18 5.18
N ARG A 331 13.73 -41.45 5.17
CA ARG A 331 13.15 -42.48 4.30
C ARG A 331 13.13 -42.04 2.83
N LEU A 332 12.96 -40.74 2.56
CA LEU A 332 13.13 -40.18 1.22
C LEU A 332 14.58 -40.35 0.74
N ASP A 333 15.57 -40.03 1.58
CA ASP A 333 16.99 -40.16 1.27
C ASP A 333 17.40 -41.61 0.99
N LYS A 334 16.92 -42.56 1.80
CA LYS A 334 17.14 -44.01 1.63
C LYS A 334 16.37 -44.63 0.45
N SER A 335 15.40 -43.92 -0.12
CA SER A 335 14.60 -44.42 -1.24
C SER A 335 15.30 -44.23 -2.59
N GLU A 336 15.52 -45.34 -3.31
CA GLU A 336 16.11 -45.38 -4.65
C GLU A 336 15.08 -45.61 -5.78
N GLU A 337 13.87 -46.09 -5.46
CA GLU A 337 12.86 -46.51 -6.43
C GLU A 337 11.59 -45.64 -6.39
N VAL A 338 10.90 -45.52 -7.53
CA VAL A 338 9.66 -44.74 -7.70
C VAL A 338 8.53 -45.27 -6.81
N GLU A 339 8.44 -46.58 -6.56
CA GLU A 339 7.35 -47.18 -5.77
C GLU A 339 7.22 -46.60 -4.36
N HIS A 340 8.33 -46.14 -3.77
CA HIS A 340 8.37 -45.54 -2.43
C HIS A 340 7.83 -44.10 -2.38
N VAL A 341 7.71 -43.41 -3.53
CA VAL A 341 7.21 -42.01 -3.60
C VAL A 341 5.80 -41.88 -3.05
N VAL A 342 4.95 -42.85 -3.38
CA VAL A 342 3.53 -42.78 -3.08
C VAL A 342 3.29 -42.97 -1.57
N PRO A 343 3.84 -44.01 -0.91
CA PRO A 343 3.83 -44.11 0.55
C PRO A 343 4.39 -42.86 1.26
N LEU A 344 5.55 -42.35 0.83
CA LEU A 344 6.17 -41.16 1.44
C LEU A 344 5.30 -39.91 1.33
N THR A 345 4.56 -39.78 0.23
CA THR A 345 3.67 -38.65 0.01
C THR A 345 2.37 -38.77 0.80
N LEU A 346 1.83 -39.99 0.95
CA LEU A 346 0.72 -40.26 1.85
C LEU A 346 1.12 -39.97 3.32
N ASP A 347 2.29 -40.44 3.74
CA ASP A 347 2.83 -40.15 5.08
C ASP A 347 3.02 -38.63 5.31
N ALA A 348 3.46 -37.88 4.28
CA ALA A 348 3.55 -36.42 4.33
C ALA A 348 2.18 -35.73 4.40
N LEU A 349 1.15 -36.25 3.70
CA LEU A 349 -0.23 -35.74 3.82
C LEU A 349 -0.82 -36.00 5.22
N VAL A 350 -0.49 -37.14 5.83
CA VAL A 350 -0.85 -37.45 7.22
C VAL A 350 -0.17 -36.47 8.19
N LEU A 351 1.11 -36.19 8.00
CA LEU A 351 1.82 -35.16 8.78
C LEU A 351 1.18 -33.77 8.60
N ILE A 352 0.82 -33.39 7.39
CA ILE A 352 0.16 -32.11 7.08
C ILE A 352 -1.20 -31.98 7.79
N ASP A 353 -2.05 -33.02 7.80
CA ASP A 353 -3.34 -32.99 8.51
C ASP A 353 -3.13 -32.93 10.04
N GLN A 354 -2.13 -33.64 10.57
CA GLN A 354 -1.74 -33.54 11.99
C GLN A 354 -1.25 -32.13 12.35
N MET A 355 -0.44 -31.49 11.52
CA MET A 355 -0.02 -30.09 11.70
C MET A 355 -1.22 -29.12 11.64
N HIS A 356 -2.22 -29.37 10.80
CA HIS A 356 -3.47 -28.60 10.79
C HIS A 356 -4.26 -28.74 12.09
N LEU A 357 -4.32 -29.95 12.67
CA LEU A 357 -4.95 -30.19 13.97
C LEU A 357 -4.18 -29.49 15.10
N ASP A 358 -2.84 -29.61 15.13
CA ASP A 358 -1.98 -28.95 16.10
C ASP A 358 -2.13 -27.41 16.02
N LEU A 359 -2.20 -26.83 14.82
CA LEU A 359 -2.45 -25.39 14.62
C LEU A 359 -3.86 -24.96 15.05
N ARG A 360 -4.89 -25.79 14.81
CA ARG A 360 -6.26 -25.51 15.30
C ARG A 360 -6.31 -25.56 16.83
N PHE A 361 -5.62 -26.51 17.45
CA PHE A 361 -5.51 -26.60 18.90
C PHE A 361 -4.75 -25.40 19.48
N ALA A 362 -3.60 -25.05 18.91
CA ALA A 362 -2.82 -23.87 19.29
C ALA A 362 -3.63 -22.57 19.15
N ARG A 363 -4.44 -22.42 18.08
CA ARG A 363 -5.38 -21.29 17.95
C ARG A 363 -6.46 -21.30 19.03
N LYS A 364 -7.10 -22.44 19.32
CA LYS A 364 -8.09 -22.54 20.42
C LYS A 364 -7.47 -22.19 21.78
N LEU A 365 -6.24 -22.64 22.04
CA LEU A 365 -5.50 -22.32 23.26
C LEU A 365 -5.11 -20.84 23.31
N ALA A 366 -4.65 -20.26 22.20
CA ALA A 366 -4.37 -18.84 22.07
C ALA A 366 -5.63 -17.97 22.26
N LYS A 367 -6.80 -18.37 21.72
CA LYS A 367 -8.09 -17.69 21.98
C LYS A 367 -8.45 -17.67 23.47
N ARG A 368 -8.12 -18.73 24.21
CA ARG A 368 -8.33 -18.79 25.68
C ARG A 368 -7.36 -17.89 26.46
N HIS A 369 -6.12 -17.72 26.01
CA HIS A 369 -5.09 -16.95 26.76
C HIS A 369 -4.97 -15.47 26.37
N LEU A 370 -5.24 -15.10 25.11
CA LEU A 370 -5.18 -13.72 24.61
C LEU A 370 -6.52 -12.97 24.76
N GLY A 371 -7.55 -13.65 25.25
CA GLY A 371 -8.94 -13.22 25.13
C GLY A 371 -9.48 -13.47 23.73
N SER A 372 -10.72 -13.97 23.64
CA SER A 372 -11.40 -14.21 22.36
C SER A 372 -11.43 -12.95 21.51
N GLU A 373 -11.79 -11.82 22.12
CA GLU A 373 -11.92 -10.51 21.48
C GLU A 373 -10.68 -10.07 20.68
N GLN A 374 -9.46 -10.29 21.19
CA GLN A 374 -8.24 -9.87 20.48
C GLN A 374 -7.99 -10.74 19.26
N LEU A 375 -8.17 -12.06 19.38
CA LEU A 375 -7.90 -12.98 18.29
C LEU A 375 -9.02 -12.92 17.23
N ASP A 376 -10.27 -12.76 17.65
CA ASP A 376 -11.41 -12.51 16.77
C ASP A 376 -11.26 -11.17 16.04
N ARG A 377 -10.74 -10.12 16.70
CA ARG A 377 -10.38 -8.85 16.05
C ARG A 377 -9.29 -9.03 15.00
N LEU A 378 -8.23 -9.80 15.28
CA LEU A 378 -7.17 -10.09 14.30
C LEU A 378 -7.67 -10.96 13.13
N GLU A 379 -8.58 -11.91 13.38
CA GLU A 379 -9.22 -12.72 12.34
C GLU A 379 -10.18 -11.88 11.47
N MET A 380 -10.97 -10.98 12.07
CA MET A 380 -11.79 -10.00 11.35
C MET A 380 -10.93 -9.03 10.54
N GLU A 381 -9.84 -8.54 11.11
CA GLU A 381 -8.90 -7.64 10.44
C GLU A 381 -8.26 -8.30 9.21
N LYS A 382 -7.79 -9.55 9.34
CA LYS A 382 -7.29 -10.32 8.21
C LYS A 382 -8.37 -10.51 7.13
N LYS A 383 -9.60 -10.85 7.51
CA LYS A 383 -10.73 -10.99 6.57
C LYS A 383 -11.04 -9.67 5.86
N ALA A 384 -11.01 -8.54 6.58
CA ALA A 384 -11.22 -7.21 6.02
C ALA A 384 -10.14 -6.85 4.97
N ILE A 385 -8.85 -7.06 5.29
CA ILE A 385 -7.72 -6.88 4.35
C ILE A 385 -7.91 -7.73 3.10
N GLU A 386 -8.22 -9.03 3.26
CA GLU A 386 -8.42 -9.96 2.13
C GLU A 386 -9.64 -9.60 1.29
N SER A 387 -10.72 -9.10 1.91
CA SER A 387 -11.94 -8.66 1.22
C SER A 387 -11.71 -7.37 0.42
N GLU A 388 -11.07 -6.37 1.02
CA GLU A 388 -10.73 -5.11 0.33
C GLU A 388 -9.81 -5.38 -0.88
N ARG A 389 -8.71 -6.13 -0.67
CA ARG A 389 -7.81 -6.52 -1.78
C ARG A 389 -8.61 -7.21 -2.88
N ARG A 390 -9.47 -8.19 -2.55
CA ARG A 390 -10.26 -8.95 -3.53
C ARG A 390 -11.19 -8.06 -4.36
N VAL A 391 -11.91 -7.13 -3.73
CA VAL A 391 -12.83 -6.21 -4.42
C VAL A 391 -12.09 -5.28 -5.37
N VAL A 392 -11.00 -4.66 -4.92
CA VAL A 392 -10.19 -3.74 -5.74
C VAL A 392 -9.53 -4.48 -6.91
N TRP A 393 -9.00 -5.68 -6.69
CA TRP A 393 -8.49 -6.52 -7.79
C TRP A 393 -9.59 -6.95 -8.77
N GLN A 394 -10.82 -7.20 -8.31
CA GLN A 394 -11.96 -7.49 -9.20
C GLN A 394 -12.34 -6.26 -10.04
N ILE A 395 -12.35 -5.05 -9.46
CA ILE A 395 -12.57 -3.78 -10.19
C ILE A 395 -11.50 -3.59 -11.27
N LEU A 396 -10.21 -3.71 -10.92
CA LEU A 396 -9.10 -3.56 -11.85
C LEU A 396 -9.16 -4.58 -13.01
N ARG A 397 -9.54 -5.83 -12.72
CA ARG A 397 -9.71 -6.88 -13.73
C ARG A 397 -10.88 -6.58 -14.67
N ASN A 398 -12.00 -6.10 -14.13
CA ASN A 398 -13.22 -5.84 -14.91
C ASN A 398 -13.07 -4.67 -15.89
N LYS A 399 -12.25 -3.65 -15.58
CA LYS A 399 -12.04 -2.50 -16.48
C LYS A 399 -10.93 -2.70 -17.53
N GLU A 400 -10.39 -3.91 -17.67
CA GLU A 400 -9.27 -4.27 -18.58
C GLU A 400 -8.01 -3.38 -18.43
N TRP A 401 -7.88 -2.65 -17.32
CA TRP A 401 -6.94 -1.53 -17.24
C TRP A 401 -5.46 -1.91 -17.34
N GLY A 402 -5.11 -3.20 -17.24
CA GLY A 402 -3.76 -3.76 -17.41
C GLY A 402 -2.70 -3.24 -16.41
N THR A 403 -3.09 -2.27 -15.60
CA THR A 403 -2.28 -1.59 -14.61
C THR A 403 -2.47 -2.26 -13.25
N THR A 404 -1.36 -2.44 -12.55
CA THR A 404 -1.41 -2.80 -11.14
C THR A 404 -1.82 -1.59 -10.30
N VAL A 405 -2.16 -1.83 -9.03
CA VAL A 405 -2.52 -0.81 -8.04
C VAL A 405 -1.45 0.31 -7.91
N LEU A 406 -0.18 -0.06 -8.10
CA LEU A 406 1.00 0.80 -7.94
C LEU A 406 1.07 1.99 -8.93
N PRO A 407 1.04 1.81 -10.27
CA PRO A 407 1.09 2.92 -11.24
C PRO A 407 -0.14 3.86 -11.18
N GLU A 408 -1.31 3.36 -10.80
CA GLU A 408 -2.51 4.18 -10.59
C GLU A 408 -2.35 5.06 -9.35
N THR A 409 -2.10 4.45 -8.18
CA THR A 409 -1.87 5.19 -6.92
C THR A 409 -0.70 6.16 -7.07
N GLY A 410 0.39 5.71 -7.73
CA GLY A 410 1.55 6.55 -8.02
C GLY A 410 1.27 7.72 -8.97
N ARG A 411 0.26 7.61 -9.86
CA ARG A 411 -0.20 8.73 -10.71
C ARG A 411 -0.93 9.76 -9.86
N TRP A 412 -1.93 9.32 -9.10
CA TRP A 412 -2.70 10.16 -8.18
C TRP A 412 -1.81 10.91 -7.19
N ILE A 413 -0.78 10.25 -6.64
CA ILE A 413 0.23 10.88 -5.78
C ILE A 413 0.96 12.04 -6.48
N ARG A 414 1.35 11.87 -7.75
CA ARG A 414 2.05 12.93 -8.50
C ARG A 414 1.12 14.09 -8.84
N GLU A 415 -0.14 13.79 -9.15
CA GLU A 415 -1.17 14.77 -9.49
C GLU A 415 -1.57 15.63 -8.28
N ARG A 416 -1.82 15.02 -7.11
CA ARG A 416 -2.22 15.76 -5.90
C ARG A 416 -1.07 16.18 -4.98
N GLY A 417 -0.10 15.29 -4.71
CA GLY A 417 1.01 15.58 -3.78
C GLY A 417 2.09 16.52 -4.33
N GLY A 418 2.09 16.78 -5.64
CA GLY A 418 3.05 17.65 -6.32
C GLY A 418 4.49 17.12 -6.32
N ALA A 419 5.46 17.99 -6.62
CA ALA A 419 6.86 17.60 -6.80
C ALA A 419 7.52 17.00 -5.54
N GLU A 420 7.11 17.44 -4.34
CA GLU A 420 7.69 17.02 -3.06
C GLU A 420 7.32 15.57 -2.67
N ALA A 421 6.26 15.02 -3.28
CA ALA A 421 5.85 13.63 -3.11
C ALA A 421 6.91 12.61 -3.57
N GLY A 422 7.93 13.03 -4.33
CA GLY A 422 8.98 12.18 -4.87
C GLY A 422 9.99 11.60 -3.85
N SER A 423 9.92 11.99 -2.57
CA SER A 423 10.87 11.51 -1.55
C SER A 423 10.67 10.05 -1.15
N THR A 424 9.44 9.65 -0.83
CA THR A 424 9.03 8.27 -0.51
C THR A 424 7.58 8.06 -0.88
N MET A 425 7.18 6.81 -1.19
CA MET A 425 5.78 6.47 -1.46
C MET A 425 4.87 6.83 -0.26
N GLU A 426 5.36 6.65 0.97
CA GLU A 426 4.67 7.04 2.19
C GLU A 426 4.30 8.52 2.22
N LYS A 427 5.31 9.40 2.12
CA LYS A 427 5.11 10.85 2.17
C LYS A 427 4.25 11.32 1.00
N GLY A 428 4.41 10.69 -0.17
CA GLY A 428 3.56 10.92 -1.34
C GLY A 428 2.09 10.61 -1.10
N ILE A 429 1.76 9.41 -0.58
CA ILE A 429 0.38 9.01 -0.23
C ILE A 429 -0.19 9.97 0.81
N ARG A 430 0.55 10.20 1.90
CA ARG A 430 0.13 11.08 3.01
C ARG A 430 -0.19 12.49 2.53
N LYS A 431 0.71 13.10 1.74
CA LYS A 431 0.50 14.45 1.24
C LYS A 431 -0.68 14.50 0.28
N ALA A 432 -0.75 13.61 -0.72
CA ALA A 432 -1.87 13.53 -1.64
C ALA A 432 -3.22 13.26 -0.94
N PHE A 433 -3.22 12.49 0.15
CA PHE A 433 -4.38 12.25 1.00
C PHE A 433 -4.83 13.51 1.74
N LEU A 434 -3.90 14.26 2.35
CA LEU A 434 -4.22 15.55 2.96
C LEU A 434 -4.74 16.56 1.92
N GLU A 435 -4.17 16.59 0.72
CA GLU A 435 -4.67 17.43 -0.39
C GLU A 435 -6.09 17.04 -0.84
N ALA A 436 -6.44 15.74 -0.82
CA ALA A 436 -7.80 15.28 -1.13
C ALA A 436 -8.82 15.54 0.00
N VAL A 437 -8.39 15.44 1.26
CA VAL A 437 -9.26 15.67 2.42
C VAL A 437 -9.51 17.16 2.69
N PHE A 438 -8.54 18.03 2.40
CA PHE A 438 -8.68 19.49 2.50
C PHE A 438 -9.15 20.17 1.21
N ASP A 439 -9.47 19.39 0.15
CA ASP A 439 -10.10 19.90 -1.07
C ASP A 439 -11.46 20.55 -0.72
N THR A 440 -11.82 21.63 -1.41
CA THR A 440 -13.14 22.26 -1.29
C THR A 440 -14.22 21.43 -1.98
N ARG A 441 -13.83 20.52 -2.88
CA ARG A 441 -14.70 19.59 -3.58
C ARG A 441 -14.90 18.35 -2.73
N ALA A 442 -16.16 17.92 -2.58
CA ALA A 442 -16.49 16.67 -1.95
C ALA A 442 -15.68 15.50 -2.54
N VAL A 443 -15.19 14.62 -1.66
CA VAL A 443 -14.59 13.34 -2.04
C VAL A 443 -15.59 12.55 -2.89
N GLU A 444 -15.21 12.30 -4.15
CA GLU A 444 -16.05 11.58 -5.10
C GLU A 444 -15.72 10.08 -5.04
N CYS A 445 -16.72 9.26 -4.74
CA CYS A 445 -16.58 7.81 -4.81
C CYS A 445 -16.57 7.34 -6.27
N PHE A 446 -15.72 6.38 -6.56
CA PHE A 446 -15.61 5.78 -7.89
C PHE A 446 -16.93 5.11 -8.32
N ASP A 447 -17.50 5.56 -9.45
CA ASP A 447 -18.65 4.87 -10.03
C ASP A 447 -18.23 3.53 -10.66
N ILE A 448 -18.64 2.47 -9.96
CA ILE A 448 -18.47 1.07 -10.39
C ILE A 448 -19.26 0.79 -11.67
N ASN A 449 -20.43 1.41 -11.83
CA ASN A 449 -21.39 1.10 -12.89
C ASN A 449 -21.08 1.85 -14.19
N SER A 450 -20.34 2.96 -14.15
CA SER A 450 -19.96 3.72 -15.34
C SER A 450 -19.00 2.93 -16.25
N PRO A 451 -19.42 2.53 -17.47
CA PRO A 451 -18.59 1.77 -18.40
C PRO A 451 -17.58 2.66 -19.13
N THR A 452 -17.75 3.98 -19.09
CA THR A 452 -17.07 4.94 -19.98
C THR A 452 -15.84 5.61 -19.35
N PHE A 453 -15.33 5.09 -18.22
CA PHE A 453 -14.11 5.57 -17.57
C PHE A 453 -12.84 5.17 -18.36
N THR A 454 -12.71 5.71 -19.57
CA THR A 454 -11.42 5.85 -20.25
C THR A 454 -10.63 6.95 -19.55
N SER A 455 -9.32 6.77 -19.35
CA SER A 455 -8.48 7.67 -18.54
C SER A 455 -8.21 9.05 -19.16
N THR A 456 -9.06 9.50 -20.07
CA THR A 456 -8.83 10.63 -20.99
C THR A 456 -9.64 11.88 -20.63
N THR A 457 -10.71 11.77 -19.84
CA THR A 457 -11.62 12.89 -19.46
C THR A 457 -11.14 13.72 -18.26
N MET A 458 -9.88 13.61 -17.85
CA MET A 458 -9.28 14.36 -16.73
C MET A 458 -9.00 15.86 -17.02
N GLN A 459 -9.43 16.41 -18.17
CA GLN A 459 -9.02 17.75 -18.60
C GLN A 459 -9.84 18.92 -18.04
N ASP A 460 -11.13 18.75 -17.72
CA ASP A 460 -11.95 19.83 -17.17
C ASP A 460 -12.05 19.76 -15.64
N GLY A 461 -10.99 20.24 -14.99
CA GLY A 461 -10.93 20.45 -13.54
C GLY A 461 -11.10 19.18 -12.71
N SER A 462 -9.99 18.47 -12.45
CA SER A 462 -9.92 17.21 -11.69
C SER A 462 -10.87 17.13 -10.49
N ALA A 463 -11.79 16.16 -10.52
CA ALA A 463 -12.77 15.93 -9.45
C ALA A 463 -12.14 15.45 -8.13
N ASN A 464 -12.98 15.33 -7.09
CA ASN A 464 -12.72 14.80 -5.73
C ASN A 464 -12.13 13.38 -5.64
N GLN A 465 -11.52 12.85 -6.71
CA GLN A 465 -11.37 11.41 -6.90
C GLN A 465 -10.20 10.82 -6.11
N LEU A 466 -10.53 9.75 -5.39
CA LEU A 466 -9.60 8.91 -4.65
C LEU A 466 -9.07 7.75 -5.53
N PRO A 467 -7.84 7.25 -5.27
CA PRO A 467 -7.31 6.07 -5.93
C PRO A 467 -8.05 4.83 -5.44
N LEU A 468 -8.02 3.73 -6.21
CA LEU A 468 -8.70 2.49 -5.81
C LEU A 468 -8.19 1.90 -4.47
N THR A 469 -6.99 2.25 -4.02
CA THR A 469 -6.45 1.91 -2.68
C THR A 469 -7.18 2.57 -1.52
N LEU A 470 -7.95 3.63 -1.78
CA LEU A 470 -8.76 4.33 -0.78
C LEU A 470 -10.26 4.08 -0.97
N LEU A 471 -10.67 3.21 -1.91
CA LEU A 471 -12.08 3.02 -2.28
C LEU A 471 -12.94 2.51 -1.12
N VAL A 472 -12.48 1.49 -0.39
CA VAL A 472 -13.21 0.97 0.78
C VAL A 472 -13.24 1.98 1.92
N THR A 473 -12.20 2.80 2.07
CA THR A 473 -12.14 3.85 3.09
C THR A 473 -12.92 5.11 2.73
N ALA A 474 -13.31 5.30 1.46
CA ALA A 474 -13.87 6.54 0.92
C ALA A 474 -15.03 7.15 1.74
N PRO A 475 -16.02 6.38 2.25
CA PRO A 475 -17.10 6.96 3.07
C PRO A 475 -16.61 7.57 4.40
N ARG A 476 -15.58 6.97 5.03
CA ARG A 476 -14.93 7.54 6.23
C ARG A 476 -14.12 8.78 5.86
N ILE A 477 -13.46 8.79 4.70
CA ILE A 477 -12.69 9.93 4.21
C ILE A 477 -13.62 11.13 3.93
N PHE A 478 -14.78 10.90 3.32
CA PHE A 478 -15.82 11.93 3.15
C PHE A 478 -16.35 12.45 4.49
N THR A 479 -16.66 11.55 5.43
CA THR A 479 -17.07 11.93 6.80
C THR A 479 -16.00 12.81 7.48
N LEU A 480 -14.73 12.50 7.28
CA LEU A 480 -13.58 13.18 7.85
C LEU A 480 -13.31 14.55 7.21
N GLN A 481 -13.51 14.68 5.89
CA GLN A 481 -13.54 15.96 5.18
C GLN A 481 -14.61 16.88 5.78
N ASN A 482 -15.83 16.38 5.98
CA ASN A 482 -16.92 17.16 6.58
C ASN A 482 -16.61 17.58 8.04
N HIS A 483 -15.98 16.71 8.84
CA HIS A 483 -15.50 17.06 10.18
C HIS A 483 -14.43 18.18 10.15
N LEU A 484 -13.49 18.13 9.22
CA LEU A 484 -12.46 19.16 9.06
C LEU A 484 -13.05 20.50 8.57
N GLN A 485 -13.99 20.46 7.63
CA GLN A 485 -14.73 21.65 7.21
C GLN A 485 -15.53 22.25 8.37
N ALA A 486 -16.21 21.42 9.19
CA ALA A 486 -16.88 21.87 10.40
C ALA A 486 -15.92 22.55 11.39
N LEU A 487 -14.72 22.01 11.62
CA LEU A 487 -13.71 22.66 12.47
C LEU A 487 -13.30 24.04 11.93
N VAL A 488 -13.09 24.18 10.62
CA VAL A 488 -12.79 25.49 9.99
C VAL A 488 -13.95 26.46 10.19
N ILE A 489 -15.20 26.01 9.99
CA ILE A 489 -16.41 26.82 10.21
C ILE A 489 -16.49 27.32 11.66
N VAL A 490 -16.29 26.45 12.67
CA VAL A 490 -16.32 26.90 14.08
C VAL A 490 -15.22 27.92 14.38
N ALA A 491 -13.99 27.70 13.88
CA ALA A 491 -12.89 28.66 14.06
C ALA A 491 -13.19 30.03 13.41
N CYS A 492 -13.75 30.03 12.21
CA CYS A 492 -14.25 31.21 11.52
C CYS A 492 -15.34 31.95 12.32
N LEU A 493 -16.35 31.25 12.81
CA LEU A 493 -17.44 31.84 13.60
C LEU A 493 -16.95 32.40 14.94
N ASN A 494 -16.06 31.69 15.64
CA ASN A 494 -15.44 32.17 16.88
C ASN A 494 -14.58 33.43 16.63
N SER A 495 -13.91 33.52 15.47
CA SER A 495 -13.20 34.74 15.05
C SER A 495 -14.14 35.92 14.83
N ILE A 496 -15.33 35.70 14.23
CA ILE A 496 -16.34 36.75 14.06
C ILE A 496 -16.89 37.19 15.43
N ALA A 497 -17.29 36.25 16.29
CA ALA A 497 -17.82 36.51 17.62
C ALA A 497 -16.82 37.28 18.51
N SER A 498 -15.54 36.93 18.43
CA SER A 498 -14.46 37.64 19.12
C SER A 498 -14.23 39.06 18.58
N SER A 499 -14.63 39.36 17.34
CA SER A 499 -14.46 40.68 16.71
C SER A 499 -15.63 41.64 16.94
N SER A 500 -16.84 41.13 17.21
CA SER A 500 -18.06 41.96 17.34
C SER A 500 -18.35 42.42 18.76
N VAL A 501 -17.86 41.70 19.78
CA VAL A 501 -18.21 41.97 21.18
C VAL A 501 -17.18 42.92 21.83
N ALA A 502 -17.46 44.23 21.77
CA ALA A 502 -16.64 45.28 22.39
C ALA A 502 -16.51 45.19 23.92
N LEU A 503 -17.36 44.40 24.59
CA LEU A 503 -17.31 44.08 26.02
C LEU A 503 -16.89 42.62 26.19
N GLY A 504 -15.63 42.32 25.85
CA GLY A 504 -15.09 40.97 25.61
C GLY A 504 -15.72 39.84 26.44
N PRO A 505 -16.31 38.80 25.79
CA PRO A 505 -16.88 37.67 26.50
C PRO A 505 -15.80 36.95 27.30
N THR A 506 -16.16 36.46 28.49
CA THR A 506 -15.21 35.72 29.34
C THR A 506 -14.63 34.53 28.55
N SER A 507 -13.41 34.10 28.90
CA SER A 507 -12.79 32.96 28.20
C SER A 507 -13.66 31.69 28.28
N GLN A 508 -14.46 31.59 29.35
CA GLN A 508 -15.42 30.52 29.58
C GLN A 508 -16.63 30.60 28.64
N GLU A 509 -17.23 31.78 28.43
CA GLU A 509 -18.32 31.98 27.46
C GLU A 509 -17.91 31.57 26.03
N ARG A 510 -16.70 31.98 25.58
CA ARG A 510 -16.18 31.61 24.26
C ARG A 510 -15.95 30.11 24.11
N SER A 511 -15.40 29.46 25.13
CA SER A 511 -15.21 28.01 25.14
C SER A 511 -16.55 27.26 25.10
N MET A 512 -17.55 27.71 25.88
CA MET A 512 -18.92 27.16 25.85
C MET A 512 -19.60 27.34 24.49
N MET A 513 -19.50 28.53 23.89
CA MET A 513 -19.98 28.83 22.54
C MET A 513 -19.34 27.92 21.50
N THR A 514 -18.00 27.84 21.50
CA THR A 514 -17.23 26.99 20.58
C THR A 514 -17.64 25.52 20.70
N ARG A 515 -17.82 25.03 21.94
CA ARG A 515 -18.31 23.67 22.20
C ARG A 515 -19.75 23.44 21.72
N ARG A 516 -20.65 24.42 21.87
CA ARG A 516 -22.04 24.34 21.37
C ARG A 516 -22.07 24.31 19.85
N LEU A 517 -21.38 25.23 19.18
CA LEU A 517 -21.25 25.26 17.71
C LEU A 517 -20.64 23.97 17.15
N TRP A 518 -19.59 23.45 17.79
CA TRP A 518 -19.00 22.15 17.42
C TRP A 518 -19.99 21.00 17.60
N THR A 519 -20.72 20.95 18.73
CA THR A 519 -21.69 19.89 19.00
C THR A 519 -22.83 19.89 17.98
N LEU A 520 -23.31 21.08 17.59
CA LEU A 520 -24.31 21.24 16.53
C LEU A 520 -23.79 20.76 15.18
N LEU A 521 -22.65 21.28 14.70
CA LEU A 521 -22.09 20.90 13.40
C LEU A 521 -21.70 19.42 13.34
N ARG A 522 -21.11 18.87 14.39
CA ARG A 522 -20.83 17.43 14.49
C ARG A 522 -22.13 16.62 14.41
N GLY A 523 -23.17 17.06 15.11
CA GLY A 523 -24.50 16.46 15.03
C GLY A 523 -25.03 16.40 13.59
N ILE A 524 -24.84 17.46 12.79
CA ILE A 524 -25.20 17.46 11.36
C ILE A 524 -24.39 16.39 10.61
N VAL A 525 -23.05 16.43 10.73
CA VAL A 525 -22.15 15.52 9.99
C VAL A 525 -22.36 14.04 10.35
N ASP A 526 -22.62 13.73 11.62
CA ASP A 526 -22.93 12.35 12.05
C ASP A 526 -24.38 11.94 11.68
N SER A 527 -25.34 12.87 11.55
CA SER A 527 -26.77 12.56 11.24
C SER A 527 -27.10 12.45 9.75
N ASP A 528 -26.37 13.14 8.87
CA ASP A 528 -26.64 13.13 7.41
C ASP A 528 -26.42 11.74 6.76
N SER A 529 -25.96 10.74 7.53
CA SER A 529 -25.91 9.33 7.14
C SER A 529 -27.25 8.58 7.25
N GLU A 530 -28.22 9.09 8.02
CA GLU A 530 -29.46 8.36 8.35
C GLU A 530 -30.76 9.05 7.85
N SER A 531 -30.77 10.36 7.61
CA SER A 531 -31.98 11.09 7.19
C SER A 531 -32.27 10.96 5.69
N ASN A 532 -33.21 10.07 5.31
CA ASN A 532 -33.71 9.95 3.93
C ASN A 532 -34.20 11.30 3.39
N GLY A 533 -33.46 11.84 2.41
CA GLY A 533 -33.45 13.27 2.15
C GLY A 533 -34.76 13.89 1.64
N LYS A 534 -35.23 14.91 2.35
CA LYS A 534 -35.95 16.07 1.79
C LYS A 534 -35.93 17.27 2.75
N GLY A 535 -35.07 18.25 2.49
CA GLY A 535 -35.14 19.60 3.05
C GLY A 535 -34.46 19.88 4.40
N GLU A 536 -33.97 18.88 5.14
CA GLU A 536 -33.47 19.12 6.50
C GLU A 536 -32.13 19.89 6.56
N GLY A 537 -31.29 19.79 5.53
CA GLY A 537 -29.94 20.39 5.53
C GLY A 537 -29.90 21.91 5.58
N GLU A 538 -30.76 22.60 4.81
CA GLU A 538 -30.80 24.08 4.79
C GLU A 538 -31.29 24.65 6.13
N ILE A 539 -32.27 23.98 6.75
CA ILE A 539 -32.80 24.34 8.08
C ILE A 539 -31.69 24.29 9.14
N LYS A 540 -30.82 23.27 9.08
CA LYS A 540 -29.69 23.11 10.02
C LYS A 540 -28.65 24.23 9.92
N LEU A 541 -28.42 24.81 8.73
CA LEU A 541 -27.48 25.93 8.56
C LEU A 541 -28.07 27.28 9.01
N ILE A 542 -29.37 27.49 8.79
CA ILE A 542 -30.09 28.68 9.28
C ILE A 542 -30.03 28.72 10.81
N ASN A 543 -30.25 27.58 11.47
CA ASN A 543 -30.13 27.45 12.93
C ASN A 543 -28.74 27.84 13.47
N LEU A 544 -27.67 27.65 12.69
CA LEU A 544 -26.30 28.05 13.08
C LEU A 544 -26.13 29.58 13.12
N VAL A 545 -26.76 30.28 12.18
CA VAL A 545 -26.81 31.75 12.16
C VAL A 545 -27.66 32.24 13.33
N ASP A 546 -28.85 31.67 13.53
CA ASP A 546 -29.75 32.06 14.62
C ASP A 546 -29.16 31.78 16.01
N GLU A 547 -28.33 30.74 16.15
CA GLU A 547 -27.54 30.45 17.36
C GLU A 547 -26.50 31.55 17.63
N MET A 548 -25.75 31.97 16.59
CA MET A 548 -24.84 33.12 16.68
C MET A 548 -25.59 34.42 17.06
N MET A 549 -26.81 34.61 16.56
CA MET A 549 -27.67 35.73 16.92
C MET A 549 -28.17 35.66 18.36
N GLN A 550 -28.63 34.50 18.82
CA GLN A 550 -29.09 34.28 20.19
C GLN A 550 -27.98 34.56 21.22
N LEU A 551 -26.74 34.15 20.90
CA LEU A 551 -25.56 34.46 21.72
C LEU A 551 -25.22 35.96 21.75
N HIS A 552 -25.51 36.70 20.68
CA HIS A 552 -25.36 38.15 20.65
C HIS A 552 -26.42 38.85 21.53
N ARG A 553 -27.69 38.43 21.40
CA ARG A 553 -28.84 38.93 22.20
C ARG A 553 -28.79 38.55 23.68
N GLY A 554 -28.03 37.52 24.05
CA GLY A 554 -27.94 37.00 25.41
C GLY A 554 -27.34 37.97 26.45
N LYS A 555 -26.80 39.13 26.03
CA LYS A 555 -26.38 40.20 26.95
C LYS A 555 -27.56 41.12 27.26
N PRO A 556 -27.94 41.29 28.55
CA PRO A 556 -29.07 42.15 28.93
C PRO A 556 -28.74 43.63 28.72
N ALA A 557 -28.97 44.14 27.51
CA ALA A 557 -28.81 45.53 27.14
C ALA A 557 -30.16 46.26 27.25
N GLY A 558 -30.40 46.93 28.38
CA GLY A 558 -31.62 47.70 28.62
C GLY A 558 -31.74 49.01 27.82
N GLU A 559 -31.11 49.14 26.65
CA GLU A 559 -31.05 50.41 25.92
C GLU A 559 -31.06 50.29 24.37
N LYS A 560 -32.17 50.75 23.76
CA LYS A 560 -32.34 51.17 22.36
C LYS A 560 -32.24 50.10 21.25
N VAL A 561 -33.32 49.31 21.15
CA VAL A 561 -33.70 48.34 20.10
C VAL A 561 -33.29 48.73 18.66
N THR A 562 -33.42 49.99 18.24
CA THR A 562 -33.20 50.40 16.84
C THR A 562 -31.73 50.36 16.36
N LYS A 563 -30.76 50.27 17.28
CA LYS A 563 -29.36 50.03 16.90
C LYS A 563 -29.04 48.55 16.73
N GLU A 564 -29.84 47.67 17.32
CA GLU A 564 -29.62 46.22 17.35
C GLU A 564 -29.82 45.63 15.96
N GLU A 565 -30.97 45.84 15.32
CA GLU A 565 -31.32 45.32 13.98
C GLU A 565 -30.23 45.58 12.92
N ASN A 566 -29.66 46.78 12.90
CA ASN A 566 -28.58 47.15 11.97
C ASN A 566 -27.26 46.39 12.24
N MET A 567 -26.95 46.09 13.52
CA MET A 567 -25.82 45.24 13.88
C MET A 567 -26.11 43.77 13.56
N GLU A 568 -27.35 43.32 13.74
CA GLU A 568 -27.77 41.96 13.45
C GLU A 568 -27.66 41.62 11.96
N GLU A 569 -28.20 42.47 11.09
CA GLU A 569 -28.09 42.28 9.65
C GLU A 569 -26.62 42.36 9.18
N GLY A 570 -25.83 43.24 9.81
CA GLY A 570 -24.38 43.31 9.60
C GLY A 570 -23.63 42.04 10.03
N LEU A 571 -24.03 41.41 11.14
CA LEU A 571 -23.46 40.15 11.62
C LEU A 571 -23.84 38.99 10.69
N LYS A 572 -25.13 38.89 10.30
CA LYS A 572 -25.62 37.90 9.34
C LYS A 572 -24.85 37.97 8.01
N ARG A 573 -24.73 39.15 7.41
CA ARG A 573 -23.96 39.34 6.16
C ARG A 573 -22.48 38.95 6.30
N ARG A 574 -21.86 39.16 7.48
CA ARG A 574 -20.48 38.72 7.76
C ARG A 574 -20.38 37.20 7.87
N VAL A 575 -21.31 36.55 8.57
CA VAL A 575 -21.36 35.08 8.67
C VAL A 575 -21.56 34.45 7.29
N GLU A 576 -22.53 34.92 6.51
CA GLU A 576 -22.79 34.46 5.14
C GLU A 576 -21.62 34.69 4.16
N SER A 577 -20.80 35.73 4.38
CA SER A 577 -19.55 35.94 3.62
C SER A 577 -18.49 34.92 4.01
N VAL A 578 -18.21 34.78 5.31
CA VAL A 578 -17.10 33.97 5.83
C VAL A 578 -17.35 32.47 5.68
N LEU A 579 -18.60 32.02 5.56
CA LEU A 579 -18.95 30.64 5.22
C LEU A 579 -18.68 30.27 3.75
N ARG A 580 -18.28 31.22 2.89
CA ARG A 580 -17.90 30.94 1.49
C ARG A 580 -16.47 30.44 1.41
N TYR A 581 -16.23 29.39 0.63
CA TYR A 581 -14.89 28.83 0.40
C TYR A 581 -13.92 29.84 -0.23
N GLU A 582 -14.43 30.86 -0.92
CA GLU A 582 -13.65 31.92 -1.53
C GLU A 582 -13.08 32.93 -0.52
N ASP A 583 -13.68 33.02 0.67
CA ASP A 583 -13.36 34.04 1.68
C ASP A 583 -11.91 33.90 2.21
N PRO A 584 -11.15 35.01 2.32
CA PRO A 584 -9.76 34.96 2.78
C PRO A 584 -9.61 34.45 4.22
N VAL A 585 -10.61 34.65 5.08
CA VAL A 585 -10.63 34.15 6.46
C VAL A 585 -10.80 32.63 6.47
N PHE A 586 -11.75 32.10 5.69
CA PHE A 586 -11.95 30.66 5.54
C PHE A 586 -10.67 29.97 5.01
N LYS A 587 -10.10 30.50 3.92
CA LYS A 587 -8.84 30.00 3.34
C LYS A 587 -7.67 30.04 4.33
N LEU A 588 -7.58 31.08 5.16
CA LEU A 588 -6.53 31.21 6.17
C LEU A 588 -6.66 30.15 7.28
N PHE A 589 -7.86 29.90 7.80
CA PHE A 589 -8.07 28.88 8.82
C PHE A 589 -7.92 27.46 8.26
N SER A 590 -8.47 27.18 7.08
CA SER A 590 -8.28 25.89 6.38
C SER A 590 -6.79 25.59 6.15
N ARG A 591 -6.03 26.56 5.62
CA ARG A 591 -4.59 26.43 5.41
C ARG A 591 -3.83 26.17 6.72
N ARG A 592 -4.10 26.93 7.79
CA ARG A 592 -3.46 26.72 9.11
C ARG A 592 -3.78 25.36 9.71
N LEU A 593 -5.02 24.90 9.56
CA LEU A 593 -5.46 23.59 10.03
C LEU A 593 -4.71 22.48 9.28
N LYS A 594 -4.64 22.55 7.95
CA LYS A 594 -3.88 21.64 7.09
C LYS A 594 -2.40 21.59 7.47
N GLU A 595 -1.73 22.75 7.54
CA GLU A 595 -0.32 22.86 7.92
C GLU A 595 -0.04 22.34 9.35
N GLY A 596 -1.01 22.42 10.27
CA GLY A 596 -0.88 21.86 11.61
C GLY A 596 -1.12 20.35 11.67
N VAL A 597 -2.12 19.86 10.94
CA VAL A 597 -2.41 18.43 10.80
C VAL A 597 -1.26 17.68 10.13
N GLU A 598 -0.66 18.25 9.08
CA GLU A 598 0.52 17.70 8.41
C GLU A 598 1.71 17.57 9.37
N ARG A 599 2.00 18.63 10.13
CA ARG A 599 3.07 18.61 11.16
C ARG A 599 2.84 17.59 12.27
N GLU A 600 1.60 17.42 12.75
CA GLU A 600 1.30 16.44 13.80
C GLU A 600 1.37 15.00 13.27
N LEU A 601 0.90 14.72 12.05
CA LEU A 601 1.04 13.41 11.41
C LEU A 601 2.51 13.03 11.14
N ASP A 602 3.36 14.00 10.78
CA ASP A 602 4.80 13.77 10.64
C ASP A 602 5.48 13.52 11.99
N ARG A 603 5.01 14.19 13.06
CA ARG A 603 5.45 13.94 14.43
C ARG A 603 5.05 12.56 14.95
N THR A 604 3.78 12.13 14.80
CA THR A 604 3.32 10.80 15.23
C THR A 604 4.08 9.68 14.52
N SER A 605 4.37 9.87 13.24
CA SER A 605 5.08 8.87 12.42
C SER A 605 6.55 8.77 12.78
N SER A 606 7.19 9.91 13.05
CA SER A 606 8.57 9.95 13.55
C SER A 606 8.69 9.34 14.95
N ALA A 607 7.68 9.53 15.82
CA ALA A 607 7.65 8.93 17.15
C ALA A 607 7.59 7.40 17.11
N ARG A 608 6.73 6.83 16.25
CA ARG A 608 6.61 5.36 16.08
C ARG A 608 7.92 4.69 15.65
N LEU A 609 8.66 5.30 14.72
CA LEU A 609 9.99 4.81 14.30
C LEU A 609 11.05 4.90 15.43
N GLY A 610 10.84 5.79 16.40
CA GLY A 610 11.65 5.87 17.62
C GLY A 610 11.25 4.84 18.68
N GLU A 611 9.98 4.46 18.75
CA GLU A 611 9.45 3.59 19.80
C GLU A 611 9.89 2.12 19.65
N ASP A 612 10.02 1.62 18.41
CA ASP A 612 10.68 0.31 18.14
C ASP A 612 12.18 0.31 18.51
N ARG A 613 12.79 1.48 18.74
CA ARG A 613 14.16 1.60 19.27
C ARG A 613 14.21 1.68 20.80
N ASN A 614 13.08 1.58 21.50
CA ASN A 614 13.02 1.38 22.96
C ASN A 614 13.36 -0.06 23.39
N VAL A 615 14.24 -0.75 22.64
CA VAL A 615 15.12 -1.74 23.26
C VAL A 615 15.90 -0.99 24.35
N PRO A 616 15.80 -1.37 25.64
CA PRO A 616 16.54 -0.67 26.68
C PRO A 616 18.03 -0.71 26.37
N ARG A 617 18.64 0.45 26.06
CA ARG A 617 20.07 0.58 25.75
C ARG A 617 20.97 -0.05 26.82
N GLU A 618 20.46 -0.12 28.04
CA GLU A 618 21.01 -0.92 29.13
C GLU A 618 20.06 -2.07 29.47
N LEU A 619 20.42 -3.29 29.06
CA LEU A 619 19.93 -4.50 29.70
C LEU A 619 20.47 -4.51 31.13
N LYS A 620 19.69 -3.99 32.09
CA LYS A 620 20.02 -4.03 33.52
C LYS A 620 19.99 -5.46 34.01
N SER A 621 21.13 -6.13 33.90
CA SER A 621 21.33 -7.51 34.35
C SER A 621 21.01 -7.63 35.84
N GLY A 622 20.25 -8.67 36.18
CA GLY A 622 19.61 -8.81 37.48
C GLY A 622 20.60 -8.98 38.63
N ARG A 623 20.89 -7.90 39.35
CA ARG A 623 21.53 -7.95 40.68
C ARG A 623 21.08 -6.82 41.62
N LYS A 624 19.77 -6.56 41.66
CA LYS A 624 19.17 -5.80 42.77
C LYS A 624 18.62 -6.76 43.82
N VAL A 625 19.30 -6.74 44.96
CA VAL A 625 18.97 -7.49 46.18
C VAL A 625 17.55 -7.15 46.63
N LEU A 626 16.84 -8.19 47.09
CA LEU A 626 15.51 -8.08 47.69
C LEU A 626 15.52 -7.04 48.82
N SER A 627 14.86 -5.91 48.60
CA SER A 627 14.57 -4.92 49.63
C SER A 627 13.07 -4.66 49.61
N SER A 628 12.39 -5.26 50.57
CA SER A 628 10.94 -5.26 50.71
C SER A 628 10.40 -3.87 51.07
N SER A 629 9.70 -3.24 50.13
CA SER A 629 8.66 -2.26 50.45
C SER A 629 7.56 -2.38 49.40
N SER A 630 6.43 -2.94 49.82
CA SER A 630 5.31 -3.30 48.96
C SER A 630 4.20 -2.25 49.04
N THR A 631 4.14 -1.36 48.07
CA THR A 631 2.90 -0.72 47.66
C THR A 631 2.64 -1.08 46.19
N PRO A 632 1.58 -1.85 45.88
CA PRO A 632 1.25 -2.18 44.51
C PRO A 632 0.73 -0.91 43.81
N SER A 633 1.63 -0.23 43.10
CA SER A 633 1.25 0.85 42.19
C SER A 633 0.35 0.28 41.10
N THR A 634 -0.95 0.56 41.20
CA THR A 634 -1.95 0.26 40.17
C THR A 634 -1.40 0.66 38.79
N PRO A 635 -1.53 -0.18 37.74
CA PRO A 635 -1.05 0.18 36.41
C PRO A 635 -1.83 1.40 35.91
N SER A 636 -1.24 2.57 36.10
CA SER A 636 -1.76 3.82 35.55
C SER A 636 -1.70 3.72 34.04
N THR A 637 -2.87 3.65 33.40
CA THR A 637 -3.03 3.75 31.95
C THR A 637 -2.17 4.93 31.48
N PRO A 638 -1.22 4.74 30.55
CA PRO A 638 -0.28 5.80 30.16
C PRO A 638 -1.08 6.97 29.60
N LYS A 639 -1.21 8.03 30.40
CA LYS A 639 -1.86 9.26 30.00
C LYS A 639 -0.99 9.86 28.90
N PRO A 640 -1.51 10.10 27.68
CA PRO A 640 -0.69 10.62 26.59
C PRO A 640 -0.36 12.10 26.85
N GLU A 641 0.73 12.34 27.59
CA GLU A 641 1.23 13.69 27.92
C GLU A 641 2.00 14.34 26.76
N ALA A 642 2.06 13.68 25.59
CA ALA A 642 2.49 14.29 24.35
C ALA A 642 1.45 15.33 23.89
N GLY A 643 1.53 16.54 24.45
CA GLY A 643 0.65 17.65 24.09
C GLY A 643 0.64 17.89 22.57
N PHE A 644 -0.57 18.01 22.02
CA PHE A 644 -0.82 18.37 20.62
C PHE A 644 -0.19 19.73 20.30
N VAL A 645 0.30 19.91 19.07
CA VAL A 645 0.76 21.22 18.61
C VAL A 645 -0.43 22.16 18.49
N SER A 646 -0.54 23.11 19.42
CA SER A 646 -1.58 24.14 19.41
C SER A 646 -1.58 24.92 18.08
N ILE A 647 -2.66 24.78 17.30
CA ILE A 647 -2.85 25.50 16.04
C ILE A 647 -3.55 26.82 16.33
N LYS A 648 -2.95 27.94 15.90
CA LYS A 648 -3.49 29.29 16.13
C LYS A 648 -4.88 29.47 15.52
N GLY A 649 -5.89 29.71 16.36
CA GLY A 649 -7.31 29.79 15.99
C GLY A 649 -8.14 28.53 16.30
N PHE A 650 -7.51 27.46 16.77
CA PHE A 650 -8.14 26.20 17.14
C PHE A 650 -7.82 25.80 18.59
N GLU A 651 -7.46 26.76 19.43
CA GLU A 651 -7.07 26.56 20.84
C GLU A 651 -8.21 25.91 21.65
N ASP A 652 -9.45 26.34 21.43
CA ASP A 652 -10.67 25.77 22.04
C ASP A 652 -11.17 24.49 21.34
N LEU A 653 -10.49 24.02 20.27
CA LEU A 653 -10.89 22.89 19.42
C LEU A 653 -9.89 21.72 19.43
N GLN A 654 -8.95 21.70 20.38
CA GLN A 654 -7.88 20.69 20.43
C GLN A 654 -8.39 19.25 20.65
N GLU A 655 -9.42 19.04 21.47
CA GLU A 655 -10.01 17.70 21.67
C GLU A 655 -10.68 17.17 20.37
N PRO A 656 -11.60 17.91 19.72
CA PRO A 656 -12.13 17.55 18.40
C PRO A 656 -11.05 17.28 17.35
N LEU A 657 -10.02 18.13 17.29
CA LEU A 657 -8.89 17.98 16.38
C LEU A 657 -8.10 16.69 16.66
N GLY A 658 -7.88 16.35 17.93
CA GLY A 658 -7.24 15.09 18.33
C GLY A 658 -8.04 13.86 17.85
N GLN A 659 -9.38 13.90 17.94
CA GLN A 659 -10.24 12.82 17.42
C GLN A 659 -10.10 12.68 15.89
N VAL A 660 -10.08 13.79 15.16
CA VAL A 660 -9.86 13.83 13.70
C VAL A 660 -8.47 13.32 13.31
N LEU A 661 -7.42 13.70 14.04
CA LEU A 661 -6.05 13.22 13.82
C LEU A 661 -5.91 11.71 14.02
N VAL A 662 -6.54 11.15 15.05
CA VAL A 662 -6.58 9.69 15.28
C VAL A 662 -7.28 8.98 14.11
N GLN A 663 -8.35 9.54 13.56
CA GLN A 663 -9.03 8.98 12.38
C GLN A 663 -8.19 9.08 11.10
N LEU A 664 -7.52 10.22 10.84
CA LEU A 664 -6.58 10.39 9.72
C LEU A 664 -5.45 9.34 9.79
N GLN A 665 -4.81 9.20 10.96
CA GLN A 665 -3.75 8.23 11.18
C GLN A 665 -4.27 6.80 11.01
N ALA A 666 -5.44 6.46 11.55
CA ALA A 666 -6.02 5.12 11.42
C ALA A 666 -6.32 4.73 9.97
N ILE A 667 -6.71 5.68 9.11
CA ILE A 667 -6.89 5.44 7.67
C ILE A 667 -5.53 5.23 6.98
N LEU A 668 -4.53 6.06 7.27
CA LEU A 668 -3.18 5.88 6.71
C LEU A 668 -2.55 4.54 7.14
N ASP A 669 -2.70 4.16 8.40
CA ASP A 669 -2.25 2.88 8.96
C ASP A 669 -2.95 1.70 8.29
N TRP A 670 -4.27 1.81 8.06
CA TRP A 670 -5.05 0.80 7.35
C TRP A 670 -4.52 0.61 5.92
N VAL A 671 -4.32 1.70 5.19
CA VAL A 671 -3.86 1.66 3.79
C VAL A 671 -2.42 1.15 3.71
N GLN A 672 -1.55 1.49 4.67
CA GLN A 672 -0.22 0.90 4.81
C GLN A 672 -0.29 -0.61 5.07
N LYS A 673 -1.25 -1.06 5.88
CA LYS A 673 -1.43 -2.48 6.23
C LYS A 673 -2.05 -3.30 5.10
N VAL A 674 -3.03 -2.75 4.38
CA VAL A 674 -3.68 -3.41 3.24
C VAL A 674 -2.78 -3.37 2.01
N TRP A 675 -2.13 -2.25 1.69
CA TRP A 675 -1.48 -2.03 0.39
C TRP A 675 0.03 -1.81 0.45
N GLY A 676 0.65 -1.75 1.64
CA GLY A 676 2.07 -1.41 1.79
C GLY A 676 3.04 -2.39 1.12
N GLU A 677 2.65 -3.67 0.97
CA GLU A 677 3.45 -4.68 0.25
C GLU A 677 3.43 -4.40 -1.27
N GLU A 678 2.24 -4.21 -1.84
CA GLU A 678 2.01 -3.91 -3.26
C GLU A 678 2.58 -2.54 -3.68
N LEU A 679 2.49 -1.55 -2.79
CA LEU A 679 3.00 -0.20 -2.99
C LEU A 679 4.51 -0.06 -2.69
N ASN A 680 5.18 -1.14 -2.27
CA ASN A 680 6.58 -1.17 -1.82
C ASN A 680 6.91 -0.20 -0.66
N TRP A 681 5.90 0.15 0.14
CA TRP A 681 5.97 1.11 1.24
C TRP A 681 7.02 0.69 2.29
N THR A 682 7.07 -0.60 2.64
CA THR A 682 7.92 -1.14 3.72
C THR A 682 9.39 -1.38 3.34
N ARG A 683 9.79 -1.22 2.08
CA ARG A 683 11.08 -1.73 1.57
C ARG A 683 12.27 -0.77 1.65
N SER A 684 12.09 0.49 2.05
CA SER A 684 13.10 1.52 1.72
C SER A 684 14.22 1.73 2.75
N GLU A 685 14.08 1.35 4.03
CA GLU A 685 15.04 1.77 5.08
C GLU A 685 15.65 0.64 5.92
N VAL A 686 14.92 -0.44 6.24
CA VAL A 686 15.45 -1.52 7.12
C VAL A 686 16.50 -2.39 6.43
N SER A 687 16.55 -2.41 5.09
CA SER A 687 17.46 -3.27 4.31
C SER A 687 18.76 -2.58 3.84
N GLN A 688 19.11 -1.42 4.41
CA GLN A 688 20.37 -0.70 4.13
C GLN A 688 21.24 -0.46 5.37
N VAL A 689 20.85 -1.01 6.52
CA VAL A 689 21.64 -1.10 7.76
C VAL A 689 21.90 -2.57 8.05
#